data_AF-A0A924UIW1-F1
#
_entry.id   AF-A0A924UIW1-F1
#
_cell.length_a   1.000
_cell.length_b   1.000
_cell.length_c   1.000
_cell.angle_alpha   90.00
_cell.angle_beta   90.00
_cell.angle_gamma   90.00
#
_symmetry.space_group_name_H-M   'P 1'
#
loop_
_entity.id
_entity.type
_entity.pdbx_description
1 polymer ?
#
loop_
_entity_poly.entity_id
_entity_poly.type
_entity_poly.pdbx_seq_one_letter_code
_entity_poly.pdbx_strand_id
1 'polypeptide(L)'
;MNWLKLLCSGLLCTYVLTTTSCAPVRFSKANTITVSPQCTGAICNTNSVQCDPKINGTLTTYTYQSGGPANANITSNCNPSAVDYTWVVKRPDSSIVSTPIPGLSGANPQGVDFRGLGTGVYYVYLTANQPGGALSPYNASAPLEFIVGGVGNALICDPKLNATQTTVTVGQADSNPTVTANCAPPAGSYTWTATKNGISTTIAGLSGGSSVPDFKNMGAGTYKVYLYATSSGSQHWQSSTPLTVNVTAVAPTPVISCNPTVNGSQTSTTVTTSSSNPLISANCLPSAINYNWTVTRNGSNVSVPGLSGASSNPNFQSLGAGTYLVYLAASSSGYTTWNTTTPLTITVDSTGPTTSVSCAPRLNNSSTAITITTAGPNPLLTSSCTPASAAVAWTVTRNGTVVNIPGLSGTSSTPDFVGAGLGTYFITLGATASGYNAYATSSPLEVTVAQAVSPTRRVNYQKTVQVSDNKVDILMVVDDSNSMAPENTRLAAKLHTFVDDLSAAGLDWQMCSTVTRGQDVNNNGILYWGASKNWVNYVGSPKWILKMGASDPYSIFTNTMQAIGAGWAGTDDERGIKAAWWSAEYAPYNNCYRNDASLAVIMISDEDESSVGGDASKVYYSGELQSLEVEDLPQAYVTKIKQTFGTDKRFTFNSIIVKPGDTACMTSQDAEGAKSHYGYKYNELSQITGGSVGSICASDYSSNLYYFKDRIVNKLSSIALECAPVGNITVTITPTIGAVSTQVVNNTITFSPAIPAGRTIQLGYDCPRN
;
A
#
# COMPACT_ATOMS: atom_id res chain seq x y z
N MET A 1 -0.81 58.84 27.55
CA MET A 1 -0.15 59.96 28.25
C MET A 1 0.74 59.39 29.37
N ASN A 2 2.04 59.74 29.32
CA ASN A 2 3.04 59.92 30.41
C ASN A 2 3.15 58.84 31.51
N TRP A 3 4.24 58.05 31.61
CA TRP A 3 5.55 58.35 32.23
C TRP A 3 5.48 59.05 33.60
N LEU A 4 5.83 58.35 34.70
CA LEU A 4 7.11 58.49 35.44
C LEU A 4 6.99 58.14 36.96
N LYS A 5 8.05 57.46 37.44
CA LYS A 5 8.51 56.99 38.77
C LYS A 5 8.30 57.93 39.99
N LEU A 6 8.31 57.37 41.22
CA LEU A 6 9.36 57.55 42.28
C LEU A 6 9.05 56.85 43.64
N LEU A 7 10.10 56.21 44.22
CA LEU A 7 10.54 56.08 45.64
C LEU A 7 9.62 55.43 46.72
N CYS A 8 10.05 54.74 47.79
CA CYS A 8 11.31 54.16 48.32
C CYS A 8 11.01 53.52 49.70
N SER A 9 11.97 52.77 50.30
CA SER A 9 12.08 52.23 51.69
C SER A 9 11.20 51.01 52.05
N GLY A 10 11.69 49.82 52.41
CA GLY A 10 12.77 49.37 53.33
C GLY A 10 12.07 48.67 54.53
N LEU A 11 12.16 47.36 54.82
CA LEU A 11 13.31 46.61 55.35
C LEU A 11 12.92 45.11 55.59
N LEU A 12 13.93 44.22 55.52
CA LEU A 12 14.05 42.82 56.04
C LEU A 12 13.31 41.61 55.41
N CYS A 13 14.00 41.02 54.43
CA CYS A 13 14.64 39.68 54.46
C CYS A 13 13.90 38.45 55.05
N THR A 14 13.43 37.56 54.17
CA THR A 14 13.75 36.12 54.23
C THR A 14 13.65 35.52 52.81
N TYR A 15 14.75 34.94 52.34
CA TYR A 15 14.88 34.34 51.01
C TYR A 15 14.04 33.05 50.91
N VAL A 16 13.02 33.04 50.04
CA VAL A 16 12.45 31.81 49.48
C VAL A 16 12.52 31.96 47.96
N LEU A 17 13.35 31.14 47.32
CA LEU A 17 13.45 31.04 45.87
C LEU A 17 12.18 30.40 45.31
N THR A 18 11.28 31.21 44.75
CA THR A 18 10.21 30.76 43.86
C THR A 18 10.40 31.40 42.49
N THR A 19 10.76 30.59 41.50
CA THR A 19 10.71 30.97 40.09
C THR A 19 9.26 31.01 39.63
N THR A 20 8.81 32.19 39.22
CA THR A 20 7.55 32.42 38.52
C THR A 20 7.55 31.69 37.17
N SER A 21 6.61 30.75 36.96
CA SER A 21 6.12 30.44 35.61
C SER A 21 4.81 31.20 35.39
N CYS A 22 4.77 31.97 34.31
CA CYS A 22 3.54 32.59 33.83
C CYS A 22 2.59 31.48 33.35
N ALA A 23 1.34 31.55 33.81
CA ALA A 23 0.25 30.68 33.40
C ALA A 23 0.00 30.77 31.88
N PRO A 24 -0.18 29.64 31.18
CA PRO A 24 -0.82 29.63 29.87
C PRO A 24 -2.33 29.78 30.03
N VAL A 25 -2.88 30.64 29.19
CA VAL A 25 -4.29 30.95 29.00
C VAL A 25 -5.09 29.67 28.72
N ARG A 26 -6.26 29.55 29.37
CA ARG A 26 -7.27 28.51 29.10
C ARG A 26 -7.80 28.67 27.68
N PHE A 27 -7.67 27.63 26.84
CA PHE A 27 -8.47 27.50 25.62
C PHE A 27 -9.65 26.57 25.89
N SER A 28 -10.87 27.11 25.80
CA SER A 28 -12.10 26.34 25.77
C SER A 28 -12.25 25.63 24.42
N LYS A 29 -12.72 24.37 24.48
CA LYS A 29 -13.13 23.55 23.34
C LYS A 29 -14.17 24.28 22.47
N ALA A 30 -13.73 24.85 21.37
CA ALA A 30 -14.49 25.06 20.13
C ALA A 30 -13.55 25.72 19.12
N ASN A 31 -13.02 24.95 18.18
CA ASN A 31 -12.71 25.37 16.82
C ASN A 31 -12.18 24.17 16.04
N THR A 32 -12.98 23.75 15.07
CA THR A 32 -12.64 22.84 13.99
C THR A 32 -11.34 23.33 13.34
N ILE A 33 -10.34 22.47 13.21
CA ILE A 33 -9.16 22.78 12.38
C ILE A 33 -9.62 22.71 10.92
N THR A 34 -9.89 23.86 10.33
CA THR A 34 -9.93 24.00 8.87
C THR A 34 -8.51 24.28 8.41
N VAL A 35 -7.91 23.35 7.67
CA VAL A 35 -6.71 23.66 6.89
C VAL A 35 -7.15 24.59 5.77
N SER A 36 -6.97 25.90 5.95
CA SER A 36 -7.00 26.86 4.85
C SER A 36 -5.66 26.75 4.11
N PRO A 37 -5.64 26.58 2.77
CA PRO A 37 -4.44 26.75 2.00
C PRO A 37 -4.19 28.26 1.84
N GLN A 38 -3.79 28.94 2.92
CA GLN A 38 -3.22 30.27 2.79
C GLN A 38 -1.75 30.10 2.41
N CYS A 39 -1.50 30.07 1.11
CA CYS A 39 -0.17 30.31 0.57
C CYS A 39 0.14 31.82 0.71
N THR A 40 1.00 32.19 1.65
CA THR A 40 1.56 33.55 1.72
C THR A 40 2.85 33.62 0.91
N GLY A 41 2.84 34.39 -0.18
CA GLY A 41 4.00 34.64 -1.04
C GLY A 41 3.60 34.74 -2.52
N ALA A 42 4.21 35.64 -3.27
CA ALA A 42 3.82 36.09 -4.61
C ALA A 42 3.99 35.06 -5.77
N ILE A 43 3.83 33.76 -5.53
CA ILE A 43 3.78 32.74 -6.58
C ILE A 43 2.73 31.68 -6.19
N CYS A 44 1.45 32.05 -6.30
CA CYS A 44 0.33 31.11 -6.37
C CYS A 44 -0.56 31.56 -7.52
N ASN A 45 -0.08 31.33 -8.73
CA ASN A 45 -0.81 31.64 -9.94
C ASN A 45 -1.76 30.47 -10.21
N THR A 46 -2.90 30.41 -9.52
CA THR A 46 -4.04 29.68 -10.07
C THR A 46 -4.68 30.59 -11.11
N ASN A 47 -4.53 30.29 -12.40
CA ASN A 47 -5.13 31.04 -13.50
C ASN A 47 -6.66 30.85 -13.59
N SER A 48 -7.37 30.72 -12.47
CA SER A 48 -8.81 30.50 -12.41
C SER A 48 -9.44 31.06 -11.13
N VAL A 49 -10.72 31.43 -11.22
CA VAL A 49 -11.55 31.81 -10.08
C VAL A 49 -11.72 30.60 -9.15
N GLN A 50 -11.60 30.80 -7.84
CA GLN A 50 -11.77 29.75 -6.83
C GLN A 50 -13.01 30.04 -5.99
N CYS A 51 -13.93 29.09 -5.82
CA CYS A 51 -15.12 29.25 -4.98
C CYS A 51 -15.38 28.00 -4.12
N ASP A 52 -16.02 28.18 -2.96
CA ASP A 52 -16.48 27.09 -2.09
C ASP A 52 -17.91 27.38 -1.58
N PRO A 53 -18.94 27.10 -2.39
CA PRO A 53 -20.31 27.39 -2.01
C PRO A 53 -20.75 26.54 -0.81
N LYS A 54 -21.48 27.15 0.12
CA LYS A 54 -22.04 26.53 1.33
C LYS A 54 -23.45 27.05 1.63
N ILE A 55 -24.32 26.19 2.14
CA ILE A 55 -25.62 26.53 2.70
C ILE A 55 -25.46 26.83 4.19
N ASN A 56 -26.02 27.95 4.66
CA ASN A 56 -25.95 28.39 6.06
C ASN A 56 -24.52 28.35 6.63
N GLY A 57 -23.53 28.68 5.80
CA GLY A 57 -22.11 28.79 6.16
C GLY A 57 -21.30 27.49 6.17
N THR A 58 -21.92 26.33 6.42
CA THR A 58 -21.17 25.05 6.55
C THR A 58 -21.78 23.85 5.84
N LEU A 59 -23.07 23.90 5.52
CA LEU A 59 -23.81 22.76 4.97
C LEU A 59 -23.65 22.68 3.45
N THR A 60 -23.81 21.49 2.89
CA THR A 60 -23.94 21.26 1.45
C THR A 60 -25.31 20.68 1.07
N THR A 61 -26.08 20.25 2.06
CA THR A 61 -27.46 19.75 1.92
C THR A 61 -28.38 20.48 2.89
N TYR A 62 -29.60 20.82 2.44
CA TYR A 62 -30.64 21.42 3.25
C TYR A 62 -32.02 20.81 2.96
N THR A 63 -32.74 20.41 4.02
CA THR A 63 -34.08 19.79 3.91
C THR A 63 -35.15 20.72 4.45
N TYR A 64 -36.15 21.05 3.62
CA TYR A 64 -37.34 21.76 4.03
C TYR A 64 -38.29 20.82 4.79
N GLN A 65 -38.46 21.03 6.09
CA GLN A 65 -39.42 20.31 6.93
C GLN A 65 -40.78 21.01 6.95
N SER A 66 -41.88 20.25 7.09
CA SER A 66 -43.22 20.81 7.31
C SER A 66 -43.26 21.52 8.67
N GLY A 67 -43.45 22.84 8.67
CA GLY A 67 -43.39 23.69 9.87
C GLY A 67 -41.98 24.00 10.40
N GLY A 68 -40.92 23.70 9.62
CA GLY A 68 -39.51 23.89 10.00
C GLY A 68 -38.92 25.27 9.68
N PRO A 69 -37.63 25.51 10.01
CA PRO A 69 -37.01 26.84 10.14
C PRO A 69 -36.92 27.65 8.84
N ALA A 70 -36.54 28.92 9.00
CA ALA A 70 -36.48 29.94 7.93
C ALA A 70 -35.69 29.48 6.69
N ASN A 71 -36.06 30.08 5.55
CA ASN A 71 -35.43 29.87 4.24
C ASN A 71 -33.89 29.89 4.31
N ALA A 72 -33.25 29.07 3.50
CA ALA A 72 -31.81 28.86 3.55
C ALA A 72 -31.03 29.99 2.89
N ASN A 73 -29.82 30.26 3.40
CA ASN A 73 -28.88 31.22 2.80
C ASN A 73 -27.71 30.47 2.17
N ILE A 74 -27.17 30.99 1.07
CA ILE A 74 -25.99 30.43 0.39
C ILE A 74 -24.86 31.47 0.45
N THR A 75 -23.66 31.00 0.77
CA THR A 75 -22.41 31.77 0.68
C THR A 75 -21.54 31.16 -0.43
N SER A 76 -21.07 31.95 -1.40
CA SER A 76 -20.25 31.44 -2.52
C SER A 76 -18.76 31.26 -2.21
N ASN A 77 -18.22 32.06 -1.30
CA ASN A 77 -16.80 32.07 -0.91
C ASN A 77 -15.82 32.16 -2.10
N CYS A 78 -16.13 32.97 -3.11
CA CYS A 78 -15.24 33.13 -4.26
C CYS A 78 -14.06 34.08 -4.01
N ASN A 79 -12.90 33.73 -4.56
CA ASN A 79 -11.70 34.54 -4.65
C ASN A 79 -11.18 34.55 -6.11
N PRO A 80 -11.05 35.73 -6.76
CA PRO A 80 -11.52 37.04 -6.27
C PRO A 80 -13.05 37.08 -6.14
N SER A 81 -13.57 37.95 -5.27
CA SER A 81 -15.01 38.12 -5.05
C SER A 81 -15.69 38.99 -6.12
N ALA A 82 -14.91 39.71 -6.92
CA ALA A 82 -15.38 40.53 -8.04
C ALA A 82 -15.54 39.68 -9.31
N VAL A 83 -16.56 38.82 -9.32
CA VAL A 83 -16.91 37.92 -10.42
C VAL A 83 -18.42 37.95 -10.66
N ASP A 84 -18.84 37.58 -11.85
CA ASP A 84 -20.25 37.36 -12.19
C ASP A 84 -20.67 35.97 -11.69
N TYR A 85 -21.79 35.91 -10.98
CA TYR A 85 -22.32 34.70 -10.36
C TYR A 85 -23.56 34.21 -11.11
N THR A 86 -23.48 33.00 -11.64
CA THR A 86 -24.60 32.30 -12.29
C THR A 86 -24.93 31.06 -11.49
N TRP A 87 -26.18 30.97 -11.00
CA TRP A 87 -26.69 29.79 -10.31
C TRP A 87 -27.57 28.98 -11.25
N VAL A 88 -27.23 27.71 -11.46
CA VAL A 88 -28.00 26.79 -12.30
C VAL A 88 -28.64 25.73 -11.42
N VAL A 89 -29.97 25.61 -11.51
CA VAL A 89 -30.73 24.60 -10.78
C VAL A 89 -31.03 23.44 -11.71
N LYS A 90 -30.77 22.23 -11.24
CA LYS A 90 -31.08 20.99 -11.95
C LYS A 90 -31.90 20.03 -11.07
N ARG A 91 -32.74 19.23 -11.71
CA ARG A 91 -33.37 18.06 -11.09
C ARG A 91 -32.41 16.85 -11.10
N PRO A 92 -32.71 15.74 -10.39
CA PRO A 92 -31.81 14.58 -10.31
C PRO A 92 -31.53 13.88 -11.65
N ASP A 93 -32.38 14.09 -12.65
CA ASP A 93 -32.22 13.64 -14.04
C ASP A 93 -31.37 14.62 -14.88
N SER A 94 -30.73 15.60 -14.24
CA SER A 94 -29.94 16.68 -14.86
C SER A 94 -30.74 17.69 -15.71
N SER A 95 -32.07 17.59 -15.77
CA SER A 95 -32.90 18.59 -16.44
C SER A 95 -32.79 19.94 -15.72
N ILE A 96 -32.64 21.02 -16.49
CA ILE A 96 -32.53 22.38 -15.94
C ILE A 96 -33.91 22.85 -15.49
N VAL A 97 -33.98 23.39 -14.27
CA VAL A 97 -35.18 24.10 -13.78
C VAL A 97 -35.12 25.54 -14.30
N SER A 98 -35.99 25.88 -15.24
CA SER A 98 -36.09 27.22 -15.82
C SER A 98 -36.95 28.18 -15.00
N THR A 99 -37.75 27.67 -14.06
CA THR A 99 -38.55 28.50 -13.14
C THR A 99 -37.63 29.28 -12.19
N PRO A 100 -37.76 30.61 -12.08
CA PRO A 100 -36.98 31.40 -11.12
C PRO A 100 -37.20 30.93 -9.68
N ILE A 101 -36.12 30.80 -8.92
CA ILE A 101 -36.17 30.39 -7.52
C ILE A 101 -36.11 31.65 -6.64
N PRO A 102 -37.12 31.90 -5.78
CA PRO A 102 -37.08 33.00 -4.83
C PRO A 102 -35.78 32.99 -4.02
N GLY A 103 -35.12 34.15 -3.93
CA GLY A 103 -33.88 34.32 -3.16
C GLY A 103 -32.59 33.83 -3.83
N LEU A 104 -32.66 33.10 -4.96
CA LEU A 104 -31.49 32.52 -5.64
C LEU A 104 -30.86 33.49 -6.66
N SER A 105 -30.17 34.52 -6.18
CA SER A 105 -29.44 35.46 -7.05
C SER A 105 -28.25 36.13 -6.35
N GLY A 106 -27.32 36.65 -7.15
CA GLY A 106 -26.13 37.37 -6.66
C GLY A 106 -25.07 36.47 -6.03
N ALA A 107 -24.09 37.11 -5.38
CA ALA A 107 -22.92 36.42 -4.81
C ALA A 107 -23.24 35.52 -3.62
N ASN A 108 -24.16 35.94 -2.76
CA ASN A 108 -24.55 35.22 -1.54
C ASN A 108 -26.08 35.18 -1.42
N PRO A 109 -26.77 34.31 -2.18
CA PRO A 109 -28.22 34.17 -2.15
C PRO A 109 -28.79 34.09 -0.72
N GLN A 110 -29.86 34.83 -0.44
CA GLN A 110 -30.51 34.86 0.87
C GLN A 110 -31.97 34.44 0.75
N GLY A 111 -32.45 33.70 1.74
CA GLY A 111 -33.85 33.29 1.82
C GLY A 111 -34.31 32.43 0.65
N VAL A 112 -33.42 31.57 0.15
CA VAL A 112 -33.67 30.67 -0.98
C VAL A 112 -34.83 29.71 -0.64
N ASP A 113 -35.78 29.56 -1.56
CA ASP A 113 -36.99 28.74 -1.35
C ASP A 113 -37.34 27.87 -2.57
N PHE A 114 -37.20 26.55 -2.41
CA PHE A 114 -37.52 25.56 -3.45
C PHE A 114 -38.93 24.97 -3.34
N ARG A 115 -39.71 25.31 -2.30
CA ARG A 115 -41.00 24.65 -2.03
C ARG A 115 -42.03 24.86 -3.13
N GLY A 116 -41.96 25.98 -3.84
CA GLY A 116 -42.82 26.30 -4.99
C GLY A 116 -42.66 25.38 -6.20
N LEU A 117 -41.59 24.56 -6.24
CA LEU A 117 -41.37 23.59 -7.32
C LEU A 117 -42.02 22.21 -7.06
N GLY A 118 -42.58 22.00 -5.87
CA GLY A 118 -43.12 20.72 -5.43
C GLY A 118 -42.09 19.80 -4.76
N THR A 119 -42.56 18.66 -4.25
CA THR A 119 -41.73 17.66 -3.55
C THR A 119 -40.66 17.09 -4.48
N GLY A 120 -39.41 17.01 -4.00
CA GLY A 120 -38.28 16.51 -4.76
C GLY A 120 -36.93 17.03 -4.26
N VAL A 121 -35.87 16.63 -4.97
CA VAL A 121 -34.49 17.09 -4.73
C VAL A 121 -34.07 18.04 -5.85
N TYR A 122 -33.42 19.13 -5.47
CA TYR A 122 -32.94 20.17 -6.38
C TYR A 122 -31.45 20.42 -6.14
N TYR A 123 -30.67 20.38 -7.22
CA TYR A 123 -29.22 20.55 -7.20
C TYR A 123 -28.85 21.92 -7.76
N VAL A 124 -28.09 22.69 -7.00
CA VAL A 124 -27.74 24.08 -7.31
C VAL A 124 -26.24 24.17 -7.58
N TYR A 125 -25.89 24.54 -8.80
CA TYR A 125 -24.51 24.69 -9.26
C TYR A 125 -24.15 26.17 -9.38
N LEU A 126 -22.94 26.54 -8.96
CA LEU A 126 -22.38 27.87 -9.15
C LEU A 126 -21.44 27.88 -10.35
N THR A 127 -21.63 28.82 -11.26
CA THR A 127 -20.60 29.27 -12.21
C THR A 127 -20.18 30.68 -11.81
N ALA A 128 -18.88 30.92 -11.66
CA ALA A 128 -18.34 32.25 -11.36
C ALA A 128 -17.32 32.66 -12.42
N ASN A 129 -17.54 33.78 -13.09
CA ASN A 129 -16.74 34.25 -14.22
C ASN A 129 -16.22 35.66 -13.98
N GLN A 130 -14.95 35.95 -14.28
CA GLN A 130 -14.43 37.31 -14.17
C GLN A 130 -14.63 38.08 -15.49
N PRO A 131 -15.43 39.16 -15.53
CA PRO A 131 -15.65 39.91 -16.77
C PRO A 131 -14.35 40.56 -17.25
N GLY A 132 -13.89 40.20 -18.45
CA GLY A 132 -12.68 40.76 -19.07
C GLY A 132 -11.35 40.37 -18.40
N GLY A 133 -11.35 39.39 -17.48
CA GLY A 133 -10.16 38.96 -16.73
C GLY A 133 -9.35 37.84 -17.39
N ALA A 134 -8.10 37.66 -16.94
CA ALA A 134 -7.19 36.58 -17.37
C ALA A 134 -7.41 35.24 -16.63
N LEU A 135 -8.40 35.17 -15.73
CA LEU A 135 -8.70 33.98 -14.95
C LEU A 135 -9.78 33.14 -15.63
N SER A 136 -9.57 31.83 -15.69
CA SER A 136 -10.55 30.86 -16.16
C SER A 136 -11.77 30.83 -15.22
N PRO A 137 -13.00 30.65 -15.74
CA PRO A 137 -14.21 30.58 -14.92
C PRO A 137 -14.19 29.41 -13.94
N TYR A 138 -14.76 29.62 -12.75
CA TYR A 138 -15.12 28.55 -11.84
C TYR A 138 -16.44 27.92 -12.29
N ASN A 139 -16.49 26.59 -12.37
CA ASN A 139 -17.73 25.84 -12.51
C ASN A 139 -17.77 24.81 -11.37
N ALA A 140 -18.79 24.90 -10.52
CA ALA A 140 -18.98 23.99 -9.41
C ALA A 140 -19.10 22.57 -9.94
N SER A 141 -18.20 21.70 -9.50
CA SER A 141 -18.22 20.29 -9.84
C SER A 141 -19.10 19.46 -8.91
N ALA A 142 -19.43 20.01 -7.74
CA ALA A 142 -20.40 19.45 -6.79
C ALA A 142 -21.51 20.49 -6.54
N PRO A 143 -22.79 20.10 -6.58
CA PRO A 143 -23.89 21.01 -6.29
C PRO A 143 -24.11 21.18 -4.79
N LEU A 144 -24.84 22.24 -4.44
CA LEU A 144 -25.59 22.30 -3.19
C LEU A 144 -26.92 21.56 -3.37
N GLU A 145 -27.35 20.79 -2.37
CA GLU A 145 -28.55 19.97 -2.42
C GLU A 145 -29.68 20.57 -1.58
N PHE A 146 -30.87 20.69 -2.16
CA PHE A 146 -32.07 21.14 -1.48
C PHE A 146 -33.17 20.08 -1.60
N ILE A 147 -33.71 19.63 -0.47
CA ILE A 147 -34.71 18.56 -0.39
C ILE A 147 -36.05 19.12 0.07
N VAL A 148 -37.10 18.95 -0.74
CA VAL A 148 -38.48 19.35 -0.42
C VAL A 148 -39.33 18.09 -0.25
N GLY A 149 -39.89 17.86 0.95
CA GLY A 149 -40.92 16.84 1.16
C GLY A 149 -40.44 15.41 1.46
N GLY A 150 -39.18 15.21 1.86
CA GLY A 150 -38.63 13.89 2.17
C GLY A 150 -38.24 13.10 0.91
N VAL A 151 -37.17 12.31 1.02
CA VAL A 151 -36.55 11.53 -0.07
C VAL A 151 -36.79 10.05 0.15
N GLY A 152 -36.97 9.29 -0.93
CA GLY A 152 -36.97 7.83 -0.93
C GLY A 152 -35.55 7.25 -0.84
N ASN A 153 -35.45 5.93 -1.10
CA ASN A 153 -34.28 5.04 -0.93
C ASN A 153 -32.89 5.68 -1.19
N ALA A 154 -31.88 5.26 -0.42
CA ALA A 154 -30.49 5.70 -0.58
C ALA A 154 -29.86 5.16 -1.88
N LEU A 155 -29.23 6.02 -2.67
CA LEU A 155 -28.35 5.63 -3.77
C LEU A 155 -27.02 5.16 -3.19
N ILE A 156 -26.57 3.94 -3.52
CA ILE A 156 -25.28 3.42 -3.06
C ILE A 156 -24.41 3.16 -4.28
N CYS A 157 -23.20 3.72 -4.32
CA CYS A 157 -22.22 3.44 -5.37
C CYS A 157 -20.94 2.85 -4.78
N ASP A 158 -20.24 2.04 -5.59
CA ASP A 158 -18.91 1.51 -5.26
C ASP A 158 -17.95 1.74 -6.44
N PRO A 159 -17.40 2.95 -6.61
CA PRO A 159 -16.56 3.24 -7.75
C PRO A 159 -15.32 2.35 -7.77
N LYS A 160 -14.96 1.82 -8.93
CA LYS A 160 -13.81 0.93 -9.15
C LYS A 160 -13.05 1.25 -10.43
N LEU A 161 -11.77 0.93 -10.40
CA LEU A 161 -10.87 0.82 -11.54
C LEU A 161 -10.82 -0.63 -11.99
N ASN A 162 -10.90 -0.88 -13.30
CA ASN A 162 -10.82 -2.22 -13.88
C ASN A 162 -11.71 -3.24 -13.15
N ALA A 163 -12.96 -2.84 -12.90
CA ALA A 163 -14.00 -3.57 -12.16
C ALA A 163 -13.81 -3.76 -10.65
N THR A 164 -12.61 -3.97 -10.12
CA THR A 164 -12.41 -4.36 -8.70
C THR A 164 -11.42 -3.51 -7.91
N GLN A 165 -10.57 -2.73 -8.59
CA GLN A 165 -9.44 -2.04 -7.97
C GLN A 165 -9.84 -0.64 -7.51
N THR A 166 -9.18 -0.10 -6.48
CA THR A 166 -9.28 1.31 -6.10
C THR A 166 -7.99 2.08 -6.37
N THR A 167 -6.91 1.37 -6.71
CA THR A 167 -5.63 1.94 -7.11
C THR A 167 -5.00 1.13 -8.25
N VAL A 168 -4.46 1.80 -9.26
CA VAL A 168 -3.70 1.18 -10.36
C VAL A 168 -2.47 2.02 -10.73
N THR A 169 -1.43 1.37 -11.24
CA THR A 169 -0.28 2.03 -11.86
C THR A 169 -0.26 1.67 -13.34
N VAL A 170 -0.13 2.67 -14.21
CA VAL A 170 -0.25 2.54 -15.67
C VAL A 170 1.03 3.07 -16.30
N GLY A 171 1.73 2.20 -17.02
CA GLY A 171 2.84 2.53 -17.90
C GLY A 171 2.39 2.77 -19.36
N GLN A 172 3.34 3.07 -20.24
CA GLN A 172 3.04 3.37 -21.66
C GLN A 172 2.41 2.20 -22.41
N ALA A 173 2.84 0.96 -22.11
CA ALA A 173 2.34 -0.26 -22.74
C ALA A 173 0.97 -0.72 -22.21
N ASP A 174 0.53 -0.18 -21.07
CA ASP A 174 -0.73 -0.57 -20.44
C ASP A 174 -1.92 0.16 -21.09
N SER A 175 -3.08 -0.47 -21.14
CA SER A 175 -4.32 0.21 -21.51
C SER A 175 -4.73 1.23 -20.44
N ASN A 176 -5.40 2.31 -20.85
CA ASN A 176 -6.04 3.21 -19.88
C ASN A 176 -7.05 2.41 -19.02
N PRO A 177 -7.11 2.64 -17.70
CA PRO A 177 -7.98 1.87 -16.82
C PRO A 177 -9.45 2.24 -17.05
N THR A 178 -10.33 1.26 -16.95
CA THR A 178 -11.77 1.50 -16.94
C THR A 178 -12.18 2.09 -15.59
N VAL A 179 -12.98 3.15 -15.57
CA VAL A 179 -13.56 3.76 -14.39
C VAL A 179 -15.06 3.46 -14.37
N THR A 180 -15.53 2.77 -13.34
CA THR A 180 -16.94 2.35 -13.20
C THR A 180 -17.50 2.86 -11.87
N ALA A 181 -18.73 3.34 -11.86
CA ALA A 181 -19.41 3.89 -10.68
C ALA A 181 -20.04 2.82 -9.77
N ASN A 182 -20.53 1.71 -10.36
CA ASN A 182 -21.24 0.62 -9.68
C ASN A 182 -22.35 1.11 -8.71
N CYS A 183 -23.27 1.94 -9.20
CA CYS A 183 -24.39 2.41 -8.40
C CYS A 183 -25.59 1.44 -8.43
N ALA A 184 -26.18 1.19 -7.27
CA ALA A 184 -27.42 0.44 -7.09
C ALA A 184 -28.45 1.29 -6.30
N PRO A 185 -29.64 1.59 -6.88
CA PRO A 185 -29.97 1.41 -8.30
C PRO A 185 -29.06 2.28 -9.20
N PRO A 186 -29.04 2.06 -10.53
CA PRO A 186 -28.30 2.93 -11.44
C PRO A 186 -28.65 4.40 -11.22
N ALA A 187 -27.64 5.27 -11.24
CA ALA A 187 -27.83 6.70 -11.05
C ALA A 187 -28.39 7.32 -12.33
N GLY A 188 -29.27 8.32 -12.18
CA GLY A 188 -29.73 9.16 -13.29
C GLY A 188 -28.67 10.15 -13.77
N SER A 189 -27.68 10.48 -12.93
CA SER A 189 -26.53 11.31 -13.29
C SER A 189 -25.25 10.84 -12.61
N TYR A 190 -24.13 10.96 -13.33
CA TYR A 190 -22.78 10.63 -12.88
C TYR A 190 -21.87 11.83 -13.13
N THR A 191 -21.39 12.46 -12.07
CA THR A 191 -20.43 13.56 -12.13
C THR A 191 -19.11 13.09 -11.55
N TRP A 192 -18.09 13.01 -12.39
CA TRP A 192 -16.75 12.64 -11.98
C TRP A 192 -15.86 13.86 -11.86
N THR A 193 -15.03 13.90 -10.82
CA THR A 193 -14.02 14.94 -10.64
C THR A 193 -12.65 14.30 -10.48
N ALA A 194 -11.61 14.97 -10.94
CA ALA A 194 -10.26 14.47 -10.83
C ALA A 194 -9.28 15.55 -10.37
N THR A 195 -8.26 15.14 -9.64
CA THR A 195 -7.08 15.96 -9.38
C THR A 195 -5.84 15.24 -9.86
N LYS A 196 -4.89 15.96 -10.45
CA LYS A 196 -3.54 15.49 -10.77
C LYS A 196 -2.58 16.12 -9.78
N ASN A 197 -1.88 15.31 -9.00
CA ASN A 197 -0.94 15.76 -7.97
C ASN A 197 -1.56 16.83 -7.04
N GLY A 198 -2.85 16.71 -6.74
CA GLY A 198 -3.60 17.64 -5.88
C GLY A 198 -4.22 18.85 -6.61
N ILE A 199 -3.98 19.05 -7.91
CA ILE A 199 -4.55 20.14 -8.70
C ILE A 199 -5.75 19.63 -9.50
N SER A 200 -6.89 20.33 -9.44
CA SER A 200 -8.09 19.96 -10.22
C SER A 200 -7.79 19.88 -11.72
N THR A 201 -8.19 18.77 -12.35
CA THR A 201 -7.92 18.52 -13.77
C THR A 201 -9.14 17.89 -14.43
N THR A 202 -9.38 18.26 -15.69
CA THR A 202 -10.32 17.54 -16.54
C THR A 202 -9.59 16.39 -17.21
N ILE A 203 -10.20 15.20 -17.23
CA ILE A 203 -9.65 14.02 -17.90
C ILE A 203 -10.58 13.66 -19.04
N ALA A 204 -10.07 13.65 -20.26
CA ALA A 204 -10.87 13.33 -21.44
C ALA A 204 -11.46 11.92 -21.30
N GLY A 205 -12.75 11.77 -21.60
CA GLY A 205 -13.47 10.49 -21.51
C GLY A 205 -13.98 10.11 -20.12
N LEU A 206 -13.63 10.84 -19.05
CA LEU A 206 -14.12 10.56 -17.70
C LEU A 206 -15.59 11.00 -17.55
N SER A 207 -16.54 10.08 -17.74
CA SER A 207 -17.96 10.38 -17.72
C SER A 207 -18.84 9.12 -17.53
N GLY A 208 -20.12 9.32 -17.23
CA GLY A 208 -21.12 8.24 -17.18
C GLY A 208 -20.92 7.22 -16.06
N GLY A 209 -21.70 6.13 -16.10
CA GLY A 209 -21.59 5.04 -15.11
C GLY A 209 -20.40 4.11 -15.32
N SER A 210 -19.84 4.08 -16.53
CA SER A 210 -18.63 3.35 -16.90
C SER A 210 -17.95 4.04 -18.08
N SER A 211 -16.64 4.24 -18.02
CA SER A 211 -15.84 4.86 -19.09
C SER A 211 -14.39 4.38 -19.09
N VAL A 212 -13.63 4.69 -20.15
CA VAL A 212 -12.18 4.44 -20.23
C VAL A 212 -11.48 5.80 -20.44
N PRO A 213 -11.18 6.54 -19.35
CA PRO A 213 -10.63 7.88 -19.44
C PRO A 213 -9.16 7.90 -19.82
N ASP A 214 -8.73 8.95 -20.50
CA ASP A 214 -7.39 9.03 -21.07
C ASP A 214 -6.34 9.57 -20.08
N PHE A 215 -6.05 8.81 -19.04
CA PHE A 215 -5.04 9.18 -18.03
C PHE A 215 -3.63 9.27 -18.62
N LYS A 216 -3.29 8.43 -19.61
CA LYS A 216 -1.93 8.38 -20.20
C LYS A 216 -1.55 9.68 -20.92
N ASN A 217 -2.44 10.23 -21.76
CA ASN A 217 -2.14 11.47 -22.48
C ASN A 217 -2.14 12.71 -21.58
N MET A 218 -2.70 12.61 -20.38
CA MET A 218 -2.58 13.65 -19.35
C MET A 218 -1.16 13.73 -18.76
N GLY A 219 -0.30 12.72 -19.02
CA GLY A 219 1.11 12.68 -18.64
C GLY A 219 1.36 12.12 -17.23
N ALA A 220 2.64 12.04 -16.85
CA ALA A 220 3.06 11.43 -15.58
C ALA A 220 2.44 12.13 -14.36
N GLY A 221 2.10 11.36 -13.33
CA GLY A 221 1.59 11.87 -12.06
C GLY A 221 0.57 10.95 -11.40
N THR A 222 0.12 11.35 -10.22
CA THR A 222 -0.93 10.66 -9.46
C THR A 222 -2.26 11.38 -9.68
N TYR A 223 -3.23 10.65 -10.21
CA TYR A 223 -4.59 11.11 -10.43
C TYR A 223 -5.49 10.56 -9.34
N LYS A 224 -6.24 11.43 -8.67
CA LYS A 224 -7.28 11.07 -7.70
C LYS A 224 -8.63 11.41 -8.28
N VAL A 225 -9.51 10.42 -8.40
CA VAL A 225 -10.82 10.54 -9.06
C VAL A 225 -11.93 10.29 -8.05
N TYR A 226 -12.91 11.18 -8.01
CA TYR A 226 -14.07 11.13 -7.13
C TYR A 226 -15.35 11.09 -7.95
N LEU A 227 -16.36 10.40 -7.42
CA LEU A 227 -17.69 10.29 -8.01
C LEU A 227 -18.72 11.04 -7.15
N TYR A 228 -19.60 11.77 -7.82
CA TYR A 228 -20.85 12.31 -7.31
C TYR A 228 -21.99 11.80 -8.20
N ALA A 229 -22.96 11.09 -7.63
CA ALA A 229 -24.04 10.43 -8.37
C ALA A 229 -25.41 10.84 -7.81
N THR A 230 -26.40 11.01 -8.70
CA THR A 230 -27.76 11.39 -8.31
C THR A 230 -28.79 10.51 -9.00
N SER A 231 -29.90 10.21 -8.34
CA SER A 231 -31.04 9.50 -8.95
C SER A 231 -32.36 10.11 -8.52
N SER A 232 -33.39 9.99 -9.36
CA SER A 232 -34.71 10.54 -9.07
C SER A 232 -35.31 9.86 -7.85
N GLY A 233 -35.75 10.63 -6.85
CA GLY A 233 -36.35 10.11 -5.62
C GLY A 233 -35.36 9.54 -4.59
N SER A 234 -34.05 9.64 -4.82
CA SER A 234 -33.00 9.18 -3.90
C SER A 234 -32.12 10.32 -3.40
N GLN A 235 -31.52 10.15 -2.22
CA GLN A 235 -30.38 10.99 -1.80
C GLN A 235 -29.20 10.79 -2.75
N HIS A 236 -28.41 11.83 -2.99
CA HIS A 236 -27.18 11.73 -3.75
C HIS A 236 -26.16 10.81 -3.05
N TRP A 237 -25.20 10.30 -3.82
CA TRP A 237 -24.06 9.57 -3.31
C TRP A 237 -22.77 10.26 -3.73
N GLN A 238 -21.82 10.42 -2.80
CA GLN A 238 -20.51 10.99 -3.09
C GLN A 238 -19.40 10.14 -2.48
N SER A 239 -18.34 9.89 -3.26
CA SER A 239 -17.18 9.14 -2.79
C SER A 239 -16.42 9.92 -1.71
N SER A 240 -16.19 9.29 -0.56
CA SER A 240 -15.34 9.84 0.52
C SER A 240 -13.84 9.59 0.30
N THR A 241 -13.50 8.55 -0.48
CA THR A 241 -12.14 8.19 -0.88
C THR A 241 -12.01 8.21 -2.40
N PRO A 242 -10.88 8.69 -2.96
CA PRO A 242 -10.68 8.70 -4.40
C PRO A 242 -10.20 7.35 -4.92
N LEU A 243 -10.54 7.06 -6.18
CA LEU A 243 -9.76 6.12 -7.00
C LEU A 243 -8.40 6.75 -7.32
N THR A 244 -7.35 5.95 -7.27
CA THR A 244 -5.98 6.43 -7.52
C THR A 244 -5.40 5.79 -8.78
N VAL A 245 -5.00 6.61 -9.76
CA VAL A 245 -4.29 6.16 -10.96
C VAL A 245 -2.91 6.80 -10.98
N ASN A 246 -1.85 5.99 -10.94
CA ASN A 246 -0.47 6.46 -11.06
C ASN A 246 0.01 6.27 -12.49
N VAL A 247 0.30 7.36 -13.20
CA VAL A 247 0.88 7.31 -14.55
C VAL A 247 2.38 7.55 -14.45
N THR A 248 3.18 6.61 -14.94
CA THR A 248 4.64 6.72 -14.94
C THR A 248 5.13 7.61 -16.08
N ALA A 249 6.31 8.23 -15.92
CA ALA A 249 6.87 9.12 -16.93
C ALA A 249 7.26 8.38 -18.21
N VAL A 250 7.10 9.07 -19.35
CA VAL A 250 7.60 8.60 -20.65
C VAL A 250 9.13 8.54 -20.53
N ALA A 251 9.70 7.34 -20.59
CA ALA A 251 11.12 7.21 -20.83
C ALA A 251 11.41 7.86 -22.19
N PRO A 252 12.41 8.74 -22.32
CA PRO A 252 12.76 9.32 -23.62
C PRO A 252 12.95 8.19 -24.63
N THR A 253 12.49 8.37 -25.88
CA THR A 253 12.75 7.42 -26.96
C THR A 253 14.24 7.12 -26.95
N PRO A 254 14.63 5.87 -26.69
CA PRO A 254 16.03 5.57 -26.48
C PRO A 254 16.80 5.87 -27.78
N VAL A 255 17.96 6.50 -27.64
CA VAL A 255 18.83 6.85 -28.75
C VAL A 255 19.71 5.67 -29.09
N ILE A 256 19.89 5.38 -30.39
CA ILE A 256 20.93 4.45 -30.80
C ILE A 256 22.27 5.16 -30.59
N SER A 257 23.20 4.50 -29.91
CA SER A 257 24.58 4.96 -29.80
C SER A 257 25.49 3.90 -30.37
N CYS A 258 26.20 4.22 -31.44
CA CYS A 258 27.16 3.32 -32.08
C CYS A 258 28.57 3.85 -31.94
N ASN A 259 29.53 2.94 -31.78
CA ASN A 259 30.95 3.24 -31.88
C ASN A 259 31.58 2.40 -33.00
N PRO A 260 31.57 2.87 -34.26
CA PRO A 260 32.25 2.20 -35.35
C PRO A 260 33.77 2.27 -35.15
N THR A 261 34.45 1.15 -35.36
CA THR A 261 35.89 0.99 -35.23
C THR A 261 36.44 0.07 -36.31
N VAL A 262 37.72 0.22 -36.60
CA VAL A 262 38.53 -0.75 -37.35
C VAL A 262 39.50 -1.45 -36.42
N ASN A 263 39.62 -2.77 -36.56
CA ASN A 263 40.49 -3.64 -35.73
C ASN A 263 40.29 -3.40 -34.22
N GLY A 264 39.03 -3.28 -33.79
CA GLY A 264 38.62 -3.19 -32.39
C GLY A 264 38.46 -1.76 -31.87
N SER A 265 39.49 -0.91 -31.98
CA SER A 265 39.49 0.43 -31.35
C SER A 265 39.99 1.57 -32.25
N GLN A 266 40.51 1.27 -33.44
CA GLN A 266 41.10 2.30 -34.30
C GLN A 266 40.01 2.98 -35.13
N THR A 267 40.25 4.22 -35.56
CA THR A 267 39.42 4.92 -36.54
C THR A 267 40.06 4.94 -37.93
N SER A 268 41.30 4.48 -38.04
CA SER A 268 42.01 4.32 -39.31
C SER A 268 42.98 3.14 -39.31
N THR A 269 43.20 2.50 -40.45
CA THR A 269 44.24 1.46 -40.62
C THR A 269 44.84 1.46 -42.02
N THR A 270 46.03 0.87 -42.17
CA THR A 270 46.65 0.58 -43.46
C THR A 270 46.68 -0.94 -43.69
N VAL A 271 46.15 -1.40 -44.81
CA VAL A 271 46.04 -2.80 -45.22
C VAL A 271 47.06 -3.07 -46.32
N THR A 272 48.06 -3.88 -46.04
CA THR A 272 49.08 -4.32 -47.00
C THR A 272 48.81 -5.68 -47.59
N THR A 273 49.54 -6.14 -48.62
CA THR A 273 49.36 -7.45 -49.28
C THR A 273 49.38 -8.65 -48.35
N SER A 274 49.94 -8.52 -47.15
CA SER A 274 49.95 -9.56 -46.12
C SER A 274 49.06 -9.27 -44.92
N SER A 275 48.38 -8.12 -44.89
CA SER A 275 47.44 -7.77 -43.84
C SER A 275 46.21 -8.66 -43.94
N SER A 276 45.69 -9.11 -42.79
CA SER A 276 44.36 -9.69 -42.73
C SER A 276 43.30 -8.64 -43.12
N ASN A 277 42.17 -9.11 -43.64
CA ASN A 277 41.04 -8.22 -43.90
C ASN A 277 40.66 -7.48 -42.61
N PRO A 278 40.63 -6.13 -42.63
CA PRO A 278 40.38 -5.33 -41.44
C PRO A 278 39.03 -5.68 -40.85
N LEU A 279 38.97 -5.85 -39.53
CA LEU A 279 37.70 -6.01 -38.83
C LEU A 279 37.02 -4.65 -38.77
N ILE A 280 35.91 -4.50 -39.48
CA ILE A 280 35.01 -3.36 -39.36
C ILE A 280 33.90 -3.76 -38.42
N SER A 281 33.82 -3.06 -37.29
CA SER A 281 32.82 -3.33 -36.27
C SER A 281 32.14 -2.05 -35.82
N ALA A 282 30.89 -2.16 -35.39
CA ALA A 282 30.23 -1.11 -34.66
C ALA A 282 29.49 -1.73 -33.48
N ASN A 283 29.85 -1.29 -32.28
CA ASN A 283 29.09 -1.63 -31.08
C ASN A 283 27.98 -0.59 -30.93
N CYS A 284 26.78 -0.98 -31.36
CA CYS A 284 25.59 -0.19 -31.16
C CYS A 284 24.83 -0.68 -29.93
N LEU A 285 24.28 0.26 -29.17
CA LEU A 285 23.27 0.01 -28.14
C LEU A 285 21.94 0.60 -28.60
N PRO A 286 20.83 -0.16 -28.49
CA PRO A 286 20.68 -1.54 -28.02
C PRO A 286 21.22 -2.60 -29.01
N SER A 287 21.10 -3.90 -28.72
CA SER A 287 21.67 -4.98 -29.55
C SER A 287 20.86 -5.32 -30.83
N ALA A 288 19.57 -4.98 -30.90
CA ALA A 288 18.70 -5.25 -32.05
C ALA A 288 18.73 -4.10 -33.08
N ILE A 289 19.86 -3.95 -33.79
CA ILE A 289 20.12 -2.85 -34.72
C ILE A 289 20.24 -3.37 -36.15
N ASN A 290 19.65 -2.63 -37.08
CA ASN A 290 19.91 -2.76 -38.50
C ASN A 290 21.12 -1.90 -38.87
N TYR A 291 22.18 -2.54 -39.38
CA TYR A 291 23.43 -1.88 -39.76
C TYR A 291 23.45 -1.65 -41.27
N ASN A 292 23.52 -0.38 -41.69
CA ASN A 292 23.67 0.00 -43.09
C ASN A 292 25.02 0.70 -43.31
N TRP A 293 25.96 0.00 -43.91
CA TRP A 293 27.31 0.50 -44.17
C TRP A 293 27.41 1.09 -45.58
N THR A 294 28.07 2.24 -45.70
CA THR A 294 28.39 2.86 -46.99
C THR A 294 29.88 3.19 -47.06
N VAL A 295 30.49 2.99 -48.22
CA VAL A 295 31.92 3.23 -48.44
C VAL A 295 32.10 4.15 -49.62
N THR A 296 32.96 5.16 -49.47
CA THR A 296 33.31 6.08 -50.56
C THR A 296 34.81 6.05 -50.84
N ARG A 297 35.16 6.26 -52.11
CA ARG A 297 36.53 6.50 -52.59
C ARG A 297 36.50 7.73 -53.48
N ASN A 298 37.30 8.74 -53.16
CA ASN A 298 37.33 10.04 -53.87
C ASN A 298 35.93 10.66 -54.03
N GLY A 299 35.07 10.52 -53.03
CA GLY A 299 33.69 11.06 -53.03
C GLY A 299 32.66 10.23 -53.80
N SER A 300 33.05 9.13 -54.45
CA SER A 300 32.12 8.21 -55.14
C SER A 300 31.87 6.94 -54.32
N ASN A 301 30.64 6.44 -54.30
CA ASN A 301 30.28 5.19 -53.59
C ASN A 301 30.98 3.98 -54.23
N VAL A 302 31.53 3.10 -53.39
CA VAL A 302 32.18 1.85 -53.81
C VAL A 302 31.51 0.68 -53.08
N SER A 303 31.13 -0.36 -53.83
CA SER A 303 30.60 -1.59 -53.24
C SER A 303 31.74 -2.41 -52.63
N VAL A 304 31.58 -2.82 -51.37
CA VAL A 304 32.56 -3.64 -50.65
C VAL A 304 31.92 -4.97 -50.28
N PRO A 305 32.19 -6.05 -51.04
CA PRO A 305 31.64 -7.37 -50.76
C PRO A 305 32.00 -7.84 -49.34
N GLY A 306 30.99 -8.29 -48.61
CA GLY A 306 31.15 -8.82 -47.24
C GLY A 306 31.14 -7.78 -46.12
N LEU A 307 30.98 -6.48 -46.42
CA LEU A 307 30.76 -5.46 -45.39
C LEU A 307 29.27 -5.43 -45.00
N SER A 308 28.92 -6.10 -43.91
CA SER A 308 27.55 -6.16 -43.40
C SER A 308 27.50 -6.43 -41.89
N GLY A 309 26.32 -6.23 -41.28
CA GLY A 309 26.08 -6.54 -39.86
C GLY A 309 26.88 -5.68 -38.88
N ALA A 310 26.90 -6.11 -37.61
CA ALA A 310 27.59 -5.41 -36.53
C ALA A 310 29.12 -5.53 -36.62
N SER A 311 29.62 -6.59 -37.25
CA SER A 311 31.04 -6.85 -37.41
C SER A 311 31.29 -7.71 -38.65
N SER A 312 32.25 -7.32 -39.49
CA SER A 312 32.67 -8.07 -40.67
C SER A 312 34.14 -7.80 -41.03
N ASN A 313 34.75 -8.70 -41.80
CA ASN A 313 36.13 -8.60 -42.29
C ASN A 313 36.17 -8.49 -43.82
N PRO A 314 35.68 -7.38 -44.40
CA PRO A 314 35.66 -7.17 -45.85
C PRO A 314 37.08 -7.11 -46.45
N ASN A 315 37.23 -7.62 -47.67
CA ASN A 315 38.49 -7.58 -48.40
C ASN A 315 38.67 -6.22 -49.10
N PHE A 316 39.37 -5.30 -48.44
CA PHE A 316 39.71 -4.00 -49.03
C PHE A 316 40.89 -4.09 -50.02
N GLN A 317 41.75 -5.10 -49.94
CA GLN A 317 42.89 -5.25 -50.86
C GLN A 317 42.44 -5.46 -52.31
N SER A 318 41.38 -6.23 -52.51
CA SER A 318 40.83 -6.52 -53.86
C SER A 318 40.24 -5.30 -54.56
N LEU A 319 40.00 -4.21 -53.82
CA LEU A 319 39.50 -2.93 -54.36
C LEU A 319 40.63 -2.05 -54.93
N GLY A 320 41.89 -2.44 -54.70
CA GLY A 320 43.09 -1.76 -55.19
C GLY A 320 43.61 -0.65 -54.26
N ALA A 321 44.86 -0.24 -54.48
CA ALA A 321 45.56 0.76 -53.69
C ALA A 321 44.80 2.09 -53.65
N GLY A 322 44.68 2.70 -52.46
CA GLY A 322 43.93 3.95 -52.24
C GLY A 322 43.34 4.07 -50.84
N THR A 323 42.67 5.20 -50.58
CA THR A 323 42.02 5.51 -49.30
C THR A 323 40.49 5.41 -49.42
N TYR A 324 39.88 4.69 -48.47
CA TYR A 324 38.45 4.42 -48.39
C TYR A 324 37.86 5.01 -47.10
N LEU A 325 36.71 5.69 -47.21
CA LEU A 325 35.97 6.24 -46.07
C LEU A 325 34.70 5.42 -45.83
N VAL A 326 34.54 4.89 -44.63
CA VAL A 326 33.45 3.98 -44.24
C VAL A 326 32.51 4.68 -43.26
N TYR A 327 31.21 4.71 -43.58
CA TYR A 327 30.15 5.32 -42.78
C TYR A 327 29.12 4.26 -42.36
N LEU A 328 28.48 4.46 -41.20
CA LEU A 328 27.38 3.64 -40.71
C LEU A 328 26.12 4.48 -40.50
N ALA A 329 24.99 3.97 -40.99
CA ALA A 329 23.66 4.37 -40.57
C ALA A 329 23.01 3.20 -39.82
N ALA A 330 22.64 3.42 -38.56
CA ALA A 330 22.09 2.41 -37.66
C ALA A 330 20.63 2.74 -37.31
N SER A 331 19.73 1.78 -37.51
CA SER A 331 18.29 1.97 -37.25
C SER A 331 17.69 0.80 -36.46
N SER A 332 16.65 1.08 -35.67
CA SER A 332 15.87 0.07 -34.95
C SER A 332 14.47 0.60 -34.67
N SER A 333 13.48 -0.29 -34.61
CA SER A 333 12.09 0.08 -34.37
C SER A 333 11.94 0.71 -32.98
N GLY A 334 11.37 1.91 -32.91
CA GLY A 334 11.18 2.65 -31.66
C GLY A 334 12.41 3.47 -31.20
N TYR A 335 13.46 3.57 -32.01
CA TYR A 335 14.65 4.38 -31.73
C TYR A 335 14.89 5.44 -32.80
N THR A 336 15.52 6.57 -32.44
CA THR A 336 16.02 7.54 -33.43
C THR A 336 17.25 6.98 -34.15
N THR A 337 17.27 7.04 -35.49
CA THR A 337 18.40 6.59 -36.33
C THR A 337 19.69 7.32 -35.96
N TRP A 338 20.78 6.57 -35.87
CA TRP A 338 22.13 7.09 -35.63
C TRP A 338 22.95 7.05 -36.92
N ASN A 339 23.68 8.11 -37.23
CA ASN A 339 24.57 8.18 -38.39
C ASN A 339 25.98 8.58 -37.95
N THR A 340 26.98 7.93 -38.53
CA THR A 340 28.38 8.31 -38.34
C THR A 340 28.63 9.74 -38.81
N THR A 341 29.17 10.59 -37.93
CA THR A 341 29.57 11.96 -38.29
C THR A 341 31.02 12.05 -38.77
N THR A 342 31.87 11.09 -38.38
CA THR A 342 33.28 10.99 -38.80
C THR A 342 33.58 9.57 -39.30
N PRO A 343 33.90 9.37 -40.60
CA PRO A 343 34.07 8.04 -41.16
C PRO A 343 35.34 7.33 -40.66
N LEU A 344 35.34 5.99 -40.72
CA LEU A 344 36.57 5.20 -40.59
C LEU A 344 37.40 5.32 -41.87
N THR A 345 38.73 5.35 -41.73
CA THR A 345 39.66 5.51 -42.86
C THR A 345 40.49 4.25 -43.08
N ILE A 346 40.40 3.63 -44.26
CA ILE A 346 41.23 2.46 -44.61
C ILE A 346 42.12 2.81 -45.80
N THR A 347 43.43 2.65 -45.64
CA THR A 347 44.42 2.84 -46.72
C THR A 347 44.94 1.49 -47.17
N VAL A 348 45.01 1.20 -48.47
CA VAL A 348 45.54 -0.08 -48.98
C VAL A 348 46.94 0.15 -49.58
N ASP A 349 47.97 -0.58 -49.10
CA ASP A 349 49.40 -0.39 -49.44
C ASP A 349 50.20 -1.71 -49.59
N SER A 350 50.61 -2.11 -50.79
CA SER A 350 50.89 -3.52 -51.14
C SER A 350 52.25 -4.18 -50.74
N THR A 351 52.87 -3.95 -49.56
CA THR A 351 54.26 -4.46 -49.28
C THR A 351 54.59 -5.10 -47.88
N GLY A 352 54.17 -6.32 -47.48
CA GLY A 352 54.51 -6.91 -46.13
C GLY A 352 54.70 -8.46 -45.93
N PRO A 353 55.13 -8.97 -44.73
CA PRO A 353 55.53 -10.38 -44.41
C PRO A 353 54.39 -11.37 -44.02
N THR A 354 54.64 -12.71 -44.03
CA THR A 354 53.60 -13.79 -44.09
C THR A 354 53.34 -14.68 -42.83
N THR A 355 54.08 -14.56 -41.70
CA THR A 355 53.90 -15.40 -40.48
C THR A 355 53.40 -14.58 -39.27
N SER A 356 52.58 -15.15 -38.36
CA SER A 356 51.93 -14.41 -37.24
C SER A 356 52.18 -15.01 -35.85
N VAL A 357 52.19 -14.17 -34.80
CA VAL A 357 52.17 -14.60 -33.39
C VAL A 357 50.80 -15.20 -33.07
N SER A 358 50.76 -16.29 -32.29
CA SER A 358 49.52 -16.94 -31.85
C SER A 358 49.47 -17.00 -30.32
N CYS A 359 48.40 -16.52 -29.69
CA CYS A 359 48.22 -16.58 -28.23
C CYS A 359 46.84 -17.11 -27.85
N ALA A 360 46.73 -17.70 -26.65
CA ALA A 360 45.48 -18.24 -26.09
C ALA A 360 45.28 -17.77 -24.63
N PRO A 361 44.85 -16.50 -24.43
CA PRO A 361 44.72 -15.95 -23.09
C PRO A 361 43.58 -16.60 -22.29
N ARG A 362 43.78 -16.86 -20.98
CA ARG A 362 42.81 -17.53 -20.10
C ARG A 362 42.81 -16.98 -18.67
N LEU A 363 41.65 -17.08 -18.03
CA LEU A 363 41.41 -16.89 -16.59
C LEU A 363 41.35 -18.25 -15.91
N ASN A 364 42.03 -18.43 -14.77
CA ASN A 364 42.11 -19.68 -14.03
C ASN A 364 42.36 -20.90 -14.95
N ASN A 365 43.32 -20.73 -15.86
CA ASN A 365 43.79 -21.71 -16.86
C ASN A 365 42.83 -22.06 -18.01
N SER A 366 41.50 -21.93 -17.86
CA SER A 366 40.56 -22.40 -18.89
C SER A 366 39.40 -21.45 -19.21
N SER A 367 39.06 -20.54 -18.29
CA SER A 367 37.91 -19.65 -18.45
C SER A 367 38.25 -18.42 -19.30
N THR A 368 37.25 -17.88 -20.00
CA THR A 368 37.33 -16.57 -20.66
C THR A 368 36.49 -15.51 -19.96
N ALA A 369 35.67 -15.91 -18.98
CA ALA A 369 34.89 -15.02 -18.13
C ALA A 369 34.82 -15.58 -16.70
N ILE A 370 34.81 -14.72 -15.68
CA ILE A 370 34.58 -15.09 -14.28
C ILE A 370 33.85 -13.98 -13.52
N THR A 371 33.01 -14.38 -12.56
CA THR A 371 32.44 -13.46 -11.56
C THR A 371 33.07 -13.74 -10.20
N ILE A 372 33.60 -12.70 -9.56
CA ILE A 372 34.17 -12.72 -8.21
C ILE A 372 33.42 -11.72 -7.32
N THR A 373 33.50 -11.88 -6.01
CA THR A 373 32.93 -10.92 -5.05
C THR A 373 34.05 -10.06 -4.44
N THR A 374 33.68 -8.96 -3.79
CA THR A 374 34.64 -8.12 -3.03
C THR A 374 35.35 -8.86 -1.87
N ALA A 375 34.96 -10.10 -1.57
CA ALA A 375 35.59 -10.96 -0.57
C ALA A 375 36.20 -12.24 -1.17
N GLY A 376 36.10 -12.43 -2.49
CA GLY A 376 36.61 -13.60 -3.20
C GLY A 376 38.07 -13.45 -3.67
N PRO A 377 38.72 -14.55 -4.10
CA PRO A 377 40.08 -14.51 -4.63
C PRO A 377 40.12 -13.87 -6.03
N ASN A 378 41.17 -13.11 -6.31
CA ASN A 378 41.46 -12.59 -7.65
C ASN A 378 41.85 -13.73 -8.63
N PRO A 379 41.45 -13.66 -9.91
CA PRO A 379 41.70 -14.72 -10.89
C PRO A 379 43.16 -14.72 -11.40
N LEU A 380 43.68 -15.91 -11.70
CA LEU A 380 44.94 -16.09 -12.43
C LEU A 380 44.72 -15.76 -13.92
N LEU A 381 45.58 -14.95 -14.51
CA LEU A 381 45.54 -14.56 -15.92
C LEU A 381 46.80 -15.06 -16.65
N THR A 382 46.63 -15.77 -17.78
CA THR A 382 47.74 -16.32 -18.59
C THR A 382 47.59 -15.94 -20.07
N SER A 383 48.71 -15.79 -20.82
CA SER A 383 48.71 -15.39 -22.25
C SER A 383 48.86 -16.53 -23.26
N SER A 384 49.69 -17.54 -22.94
CA SER A 384 49.96 -18.74 -23.76
C SER A 384 50.34 -18.44 -25.23
N CYS A 385 51.38 -17.63 -25.47
CA CYS A 385 51.83 -17.23 -26.81
C CYS A 385 52.88 -18.17 -27.44
N THR A 386 52.84 -18.30 -28.77
CA THR A 386 53.82 -18.97 -29.63
C THR A 386 54.28 -18.01 -30.74
N PRO A 387 55.60 -17.77 -30.90
CA PRO A 387 56.69 -18.29 -30.06
C PRO A 387 56.63 -17.73 -28.62
N ALA A 388 57.14 -18.49 -27.65
CA ALA A 388 57.11 -18.10 -26.23
C ALA A 388 57.91 -16.82 -25.91
N SER A 389 58.79 -16.40 -26.83
CA SER A 389 59.54 -15.15 -26.76
C SER A 389 58.73 -13.90 -27.13
N ALA A 390 57.45 -14.05 -27.49
CA ALA A 390 56.61 -12.90 -27.85
C ALA A 390 56.44 -11.94 -26.66
N ALA A 391 56.72 -10.66 -26.89
CA ALA A 391 56.51 -9.60 -25.93
C ALA A 391 55.01 -9.31 -25.80
N VAL A 392 54.46 -9.42 -24.59
CA VAL A 392 53.02 -9.30 -24.29
C VAL A 392 52.69 -7.96 -23.63
N ALA A 393 51.56 -7.37 -24.02
CA ALA A 393 50.99 -6.16 -23.44
C ALA A 393 49.50 -6.38 -23.16
N TRP A 394 49.10 -6.18 -21.91
CA TRP A 394 47.71 -6.29 -21.49
C TRP A 394 47.05 -4.91 -21.40
N THR A 395 45.80 -4.82 -21.85
CA THR A 395 44.96 -3.63 -21.65
C THR A 395 43.68 -4.05 -20.97
N VAL A 396 43.28 -3.32 -19.93
CA VAL A 396 42.00 -3.54 -19.25
C VAL A 396 41.13 -2.32 -19.46
N THR A 397 39.87 -2.55 -19.80
CA THR A 397 38.86 -1.50 -19.89
C THR A 397 37.69 -1.77 -18.96
N ARG A 398 37.13 -0.70 -18.42
CA ARG A 398 35.88 -0.71 -17.66
C ARG A 398 35.01 0.43 -18.19
N ASN A 399 33.77 0.12 -18.58
CA ASN A 399 32.87 1.07 -19.24
C ASN A 399 33.53 1.79 -20.44
N GLY A 400 34.32 1.07 -21.24
CA GLY A 400 35.01 1.61 -22.40
C GLY A 400 36.23 2.50 -22.10
N THR A 401 36.58 2.73 -20.83
CA THR A 401 37.76 3.52 -20.43
C THR A 401 38.88 2.58 -19.98
N VAL A 402 40.13 2.88 -20.36
CA VAL A 402 41.31 2.10 -19.92
C VAL A 402 41.53 2.31 -18.42
N VAL A 403 41.72 1.20 -17.69
CA VAL A 403 41.97 1.19 -16.25
C VAL A 403 43.23 0.41 -15.94
N ASN A 404 44.02 0.91 -14.98
CA ASN A 404 45.20 0.20 -14.49
C ASN A 404 44.81 -0.78 -13.38
N ILE A 405 45.13 -2.06 -13.55
CA ILE A 405 44.88 -3.09 -12.54
C ILE A 405 46.21 -3.46 -11.88
N PRO A 406 46.40 -3.19 -10.58
CA PRO A 406 47.63 -3.56 -9.87
C PRO A 406 47.95 -5.04 -10.02
N GLY A 407 49.22 -5.37 -10.26
CA GLY A 407 49.68 -6.75 -10.42
C GLY A 407 49.51 -7.35 -11.83
N LEU A 408 48.89 -6.63 -12.78
CA LEU A 408 48.77 -7.07 -14.16
C LEU A 408 50.10 -6.95 -14.93
N SER A 409 50.77 -8.07 -15.20
CA SER A 409 52.01 -8.07 -15.97
C SER A 409 52.38 -9.44 -16.55
N GLY A 410 53.30 -9.44 -17.52
CA GLY A 410 53.94 -10.66 -18.03
C GLY A 410 53.00 -11.65 -18.70
N THR A 411 53.48 -12.89 -18.84
CA THR A 411 52.75 -14.01 -19.48
C THR A 411 51.82 -14.75 -18.51
N SER A 412 51.97 -14.53 -17.20
CA SER A 412 51.14 -15.08 -16.13
C SER A 412 51.16 -14.15 -14.91
N SER A 413 49.99 -13.76 -14.39
CA SER A 413 49.85 -12.93 -13.17
C SER A 413 48.50 -13.12 -12.47
N THR A 414 48.35 -12.63 -11.24
CA THR A 414 47.07 -12.61 -10.48
C THR A 414 46.72 -11.15 -10.14
N PRO A 415 46.08 -10.41 -11.07
CA PRO A 415 45.83 -8.96 -10.91
C PRO A 415 44.74 -8.65 -9.88
N ASP A 416 44.84 -7.51 -9.17
CA ASP A 416 43.91 -7.12 -8.11
C ASP A 416 42.64 -6.42 -8.63
N PHE A 417 41.71 -7.22 -9.16
CA PHE A 417 40.39 -6.75 -9.59
C PHE A 417 39.48 -6.40 -8.40
N VAL A 418 39.61 -7.07 -7.25
CA VAL A 418 38.87 -6.73 -6.04
C VAL A 418 39.20 -5.31 -5.57
N GLY A 419 40.49 -4.96 -5.50
CA GLY A 419 40.93 -3.60 -5.17
C GLY A 419 40.54 -2.54 -6.21
N ALA A 420 40.35 -2.92 -7.48
CA ALA A 420 39.85 -2.02 -8.53
C ALA A 420 38.36 -1.66 -8.37
N GLY A 421 37.61 -2.40 -7.55
CA GLY A 421 36.22 -2.12 -7.17
C GLY A 421 35.16 -2.77 -8.06
N LEU A 422 33.89 -2.59 -7.69
CA LEU A 422 32.73 -3.22 -8.33
C LEU A 422 32.63 -2.91 -9.83
N GLY A 423 32.25 -3.88 -10.67
CA GLY A 423 31.98 -3.67 -12.09
C GLY A 423 32.56 -4.77 -12.98
N THR A 424 32.32 -4.64 -14.28
CA THR A 424 32.81 -5.58 -15.30
C THR A 424 34.04 -5.01 -16.01
N TYR A 425 35.10 -5.81 -16.07
CA TYR A 425 36.39 -5.49 -16.66
C TYR A 425 36.63 -6.37 -17.88
N PHE A 426 37.02 -5.73 -18.99
CA PHE A 426 37.35 -6.41 -20.24
C PHE A 426 38.86 -6.34 -20.49
N ILE A 427 39.50 -7.50 -20.64
CA ILE A 427 40.96 -7.62 -20.77
C ILE A 427 41.32 -8.05 -22.19
N THR A 428 42.20 -7.31 -22.85
CA THR A 428 42.76 -7.65 -24.17
C THR A 428 44.27 -7.85 -24.08
N LEU A 429 44.80 -8.73 -24.92
CA LEU A 429 46.24 -9.01 -25.06
C LEU A 429 46.72 -8.59 -26.45
N GLY A 430 47.77 -7.78 -26.48
CA GLY A 430 48.62 -7.58 -27.66
C GLY A 430 49.92 -8.37 -27.49
N ALA A 431 50.44 -9.00 -28.56
CA ALA A 431 51.75 -9.66 -28.52
C ALA A 431 52.55 -9.43 -29.80
N THR A 432 53.86 -9.26 -29.68
CA THR A 432 54.77 -8.98 -30.81
C THR A 432 56.03 -9.85 -30.75
N ALA A 433 56.55 -10.26 -31.91
CA ALA A 433 57.82 -10.97 -32.03
C ALA A 433 58.51 -10.61 -33.35
N SER A 434 59.85 -10.52 -33.35
CA SER A 434 60.63 -10.23 -34.56
C SER A 434 60.40 -11.29 -35.64
N GLY A 435 60.08 -10.88 -36.87
CA GLY A 435 59.76 -11.79 -37.97
C GLY A 435 58.32 -12.33 -37.98
N TYR A 436 57.46 -11.87 -37.07
CA TYR A 436 56.05 -12.24 -36.99
C TYR A 436 55.13 -11.02 -37.02
N ASN A 437 53.96 -11.17 -37.63
CA ASN A 437 52.84 -10.25 -37.50
C ASN A 437 52.33 -10.28 -36.05
N ALA A 438 51.94 -9.11 -35.54
CA ALA A 438 51.46 -8.96 -34.18
C ALA A 438 50.14 -9.73 -33.94
N TYR A 439 49.97 -10.22 -32.72
CA TYR A 439 48.72 -10.78 -32.22
C TYR A 439 47.94 -9.70 -31.45
N ALA A 440 46.63 -9.68 -31.63
CA ALA A 440 45.70 -8.97 -30.76
C ALA A 440 44.51 -9.89 -30.48
N THR A 441 44.06 -9.96 -29.23
CA THR A 441 42.90 -10.79 -28.88
C THR A 441 41.64 -10.27 -29.59
N SER A 442 40.94 -11.15 -30.28
CA SER A 442 39.69 -10.84 -30.99
C SER A 442 38.47 -10.75 -30.07
N SER A 443 38.52 -11.35 -28.88
CA SER A 443 37.46 -11.30 -27.88
C SER A 443 38.08 -11.11 -26.49
N PRO A 444 37.72 -10.04 -25.76
CA PRO A 444 38.30 -9.78 -24.45
C PRO A 444 37.92 -10.87 -23.45
N LEU A 445 38.79 -11.10 -22.47
CA LEU A 445 38.42 -11.85 -21.27
C LEU A 445 37.57 -10.95 -20.36
N GLU A 446 36.69 -11.54 -19.56
CA GLU A 446 35.79 -10.80 -18.67
C GLU A 446 36.02 -11.15 -17.20
N VAL A 447 36.18 -10.13 -16.35
CA VAL A 447 36.13 -10.28 -14.90
C VAL A 447 35.03 -9.37 -14.36
N THR A 448 34.01 -9.93 -13.73
CA THR A 448 32.96 -9.16 -13.05
C THR A 448 33.15 -9.20 -11.55
N VAL A 449 33.34 -8.03 -10.93
CA VAL A 449 33.42 -7.85 -9.48
C VAL A 449 32.06 -7.42 -8.97
N ALA A 450 31.34 -8.35 -8.34
CA ALA A 450 30.03 -8.10 -7.76
C ALA A 450 30.13 -7.77 -6.27
N GLN A 451 29.14 -7.02 -5.76
CA GLN A 451 29.05 -6.77 -4.34
C GLN A 451 28.73 -8.09 -3.63
N ALA A 452 29.38 -8.34 -2.49
CA ALA A 452 28.90 -9.37 -1.58
C ALA A 452 27.55 -8.91 -1.02
N VAL A 453 26.45 -9.46 -1.52
CA VAL A 453 25.12 -9.18 -0.98
C VAL A 453 25.00 -9.96 0.32
N SER A 454 24.77 -9.26 1.43
CA SER A 454 24.44 -9.93 2.70
C SER A 454 23.23 -10.84 2.48
N PRO A 455 23.22 -12.08 3.01
CA PRO A 455 22.04 -12.94 2.97
C PRO A 455 20.87 -12.36 3.77
N THR A 456 21.09 -11.23 4.47
CA THR A 456 20.08 -10.55 5.27
C THR A 456 19.95 -9.05 4.96
N ARG A 457 18.79 -8.48 5.27
CA ARG A 457 18.44 -7.06 5.22
C ARG A 457 18.09 -6.57 6.62
N ARG A 458 18.76 -5.52 7.08
CA ARG A 458 18.42 -4.86 8.34
C ARG A 458 17.07 -4.15 8.24
N VAL A 459 16.19 -4.41 9.20
CA VAL A 459 14.93 -3.72 9.45
C VAL A 459 15.07 -2.90 10.73
N ASN A 460 14.70 -1.62 10.65
CA ASN A 460 14.56 -0.75 11.81
C ASN A 460 13.10 -0.35 11.93
N TYR A 461 12.50 -0.57 13.09
CA TYR A 461 11.11 -0.29 13.37
C TYR A 461 11.01 0.58 14.61
N GLN A 462 10.08 1.55 14.60
CA GLN A 462 9.85 2.44 15.74
C GLN A 462 8.36 2.50 16.06
N LYS A 463 8.01 2.29 17.32
CA LYS A 463 6.64 2.47 17.84
C LYS A 463 6.66 3.31 19.11
N THR A 464 5.87 4.37 19.14
CA THR A 464 5.55 5.06 20.39
C THR A 464 4.32 4.40 21.00
N VAL A 465 4.45 3.90 22.22
CA VAL A 465 3.34 3.33 22.99
C VAL A 465 2.44 4.47 23.45
N GLN A 466 1.20 4.48 22.98
CA GLN A 466 0.21 5.50 23.31
C GLN A 466 -0.69 5.03 24.45
N VAL A 467 -1.37 5.95 25.12
CA VAL A 467 -2.40 5.57 26.12
C VAL A 467 -3.53 4.74 25.48
N SER A 468 -3.81 4.99 24.19
CA SER A 468 -4.73 4.18 23.40
C SER A 468 -4.27 2.72 23.22
N ASP A 469 -2.97 2.40 23.39
CA ASP A 469 -2.51 1.02 23.31
C ASP A 469 -3.06 0.14 24.45
N ASN A 470 -3.61 0.72 25.52
CA ASN A 470 -4.28 0.01 26.62
C ASN A 470 -5.79 -0.21 26.39
N LYS A 471 -6.31 0.09 25.19
CA LYS A 471 -7.73 -0.14 24.87
C LYS A 471 -7.95 -1.54 24.31
N VAL A 472 -9.01 -2.21 24.77
CA VAL A 472 -9.44 -3.51 24.23
C VAL A 472 -10.94 -3.53 23.97
N ASP A 473 -11.33 -3.96 22.78
CA ASP A 473 -12.71 -4.29 22.45
C ASP A 473 -12.88 -5.79 22.58
N ILE A 474 -13.94 -6.22 23.26
CA ILE A 474 -14.25 -7.62 23.47
C ILE A 474 -15.53 -7.95 22.73
N LEU A 475 -15.49 -8.97 21.88
CA LEU A 475 -16.68 -9.59 21.34
C LEU A 475 -16.90 -10.93 22.05
N MET A 476 -17.98 -11.02 22.81
CA MET A 476 -18.47 -12.28 23.36
C MET A 476 -19.39 -12.95 22.33
N VAL A 477 -19.09 -14.17 21.93
CA VAL A 477 -19.91 -14.98 21.04
C VAL A 477 -20.43 -16.15 21.85
N VAL A 478 -21.75 -16.18 22.03
CA VAL A 478 -22.43 -17.10 22.94
C VAL A 478 -23.20 -18.11 22.13
N ASP A 479 -22.88 -19.38 22.33
CA ASP A 479 -23.73 -20.46 21.84
C ASP A 479 -25.06 -20.48 22.62
N ASP A 480 -26.16 -20.19 21.92
CA ASP A 480 -27.51 -20.16 22.50
C ASP A 480 -28.36 -21.41 22.18
N SER A 481 -27.70 -22.51 21.83
CA SER A 481 -28.28 -23.84 21.70
C SER A 481 -28.86 -24.33 23.04
N ASN A 482 -29.73 -25.35 22.98
CA ASN A 482 -30.42 -25.85 24.18
C ASN A 482 -29.46 -26.49 25.20
N SER A 483 -28.41 -27.17 24.73
CA SER A 483 -27.42 -27.83 25.59
C SER A 483 -26.56 -26.83 26.36
N MET A 484 -26.44 -25.60 25.87
CA MET A 484 -25.55 -24.58 26.42
C MET A 484 -26.08 -23.81 27.64
N ALA A 485 -27.30 -24.08 28.11
CA ALA A 485 -27.90 -23.34 29.23
C ALA A 485 -27.08 -23.39 30.54
N PRO A 486 -26.59 -24.57 30.99
CA PRO A 486 -25.74 -24.67 32.18
C PRO A 486 -24.41 -23.91 32.02
N GLU A 487 -23.76 -24.07 30.87
CA GLU A 487 -22.46 -23.49 30.51
C GLU A 487 -22.54 -21.97 30.47
N ASN A 488 -23.56 -21.42 29.82
CA ASN A 488 -23.81 -19.98 29.77
C ASN A 488 -24.05 -19.39 31.16
N THR A 489 -24.73 -20.11 32.05
CA THR A 489 -24.93 -19.70 33.44
C THR A 489 -23.61 -19.68 34.22
N ARG A 490 -22.77 -20.73 34.07
CA ARG A 490 -21.44 -20.79 34.71
C ARG A 490 -20.52 -19.69 34.19
N LEU A 491 -20.58 -19.35 32.91
CA LEU A 491 -19.81 -18.25 32.31
C LEU A 491 -20.26 -16.89 32.83
N ALA A 492 -21.55 -16.61 32.84
CA ALA A 492 -22.09 -15.35 33.35
C ALA A 492 -21.62 -15.05 34.78
N ALA A 493 -21.61 -16.07 35.65
CA ALA A 493 -21.20 -15.93 37.04
C ALA A 493 -19.73 -15.47 37.22
N LYS A 494 -18.86 -15.70 36.23
CA LYS A 494 -17.42 -15.40 36.30
C LYS A 494 -16.98 -14.21 35.45
N LEU A 495 -17.81 -13.73 34.51
CA LEU A 495 -17.46 -12.59 33.66
C LEU A 495 -17.22 -11.29 34.44
N HIS A 496 -17.91 -11.10 35.57
CA HIS A 496 -17.67 -9.92 36.42
C HIS A 496 -16.22 -9.86 36.92
N THR A 497 -15.68 -10.98 37.43
CA THR A 497 -14.30 -11.06 37.89
C THR A 497 -13.31 -10.81 36.75
N PHE A 498 -13.63 -11.30 35.54
CA PHE A 498 -12.81 -11.06 34.36
C PHE A 498 -12.74 -9.58 33.99
N VAL A 499 -13.86 -8.85 33.98
CA VAL A 499 -13.84 -7.42 33.67
C VAL A 499 -13.28 -6.56 34.80
N ASP A 500 -13.40 -7.01 36.05
CA ASP A 500 -12.73 -6.39 37.20
C ASP A 500 -11.20 -6.53 37.07
N ASP A 501 -10.71 -7.70 36.68
CA ASP A 501 -9.29 -7.96 36.43
C ASP A 501 -8.74 -7.13 35.26
N LEU A 502 -9.49 -6.98 34.16
CA LEU A 502 -9.12 -6.09 33.05
C LEU A 502 -9.04 -4.63 33.52
N SER A 503 -9.99 -4.21 34.37
CA SER A 503 -10.02 -2.87 34.95
C SER A 503 -8.84 -2.63 35.88
N ALA A 504 -8.51 -3.61 36.73
CA ALA A 504 -7.36 -3.57 37.63
C ALA A 504 -6.03 -3.55 36.87
N ALA A 505 -5.97 -4.18 35.69
CA ALA A 505 -4.82 -4.11 34.78
C ALA A 505 -4.71 -2.77 34.03
N GLY A 506 -5.62 -1.81 34.26
CA GLY A 506 -5.61 -0.48 33.66
C GLY A 506 -6.03 -0.46 32.19
N LEU A 507 -6.80 -1.45 31.74
CA LEU A 507 -7.26 -1.54 30.36
C LEU A 507 -8.59 -0.81 30.14
N ASP A 508 -8.64 0.11 29.20
CA ASP A 508 -9.90 0.75 28.76
C ASP A 508 -10.68 -0.23 27.86
N TRP A 509 -11.55 -1.03 28.48
CA TRP A 509 -12.31 -2.07 27.78
C TRP A 509 -13.75 -1.66 27.45
N GLN A 510 -14.25 -2.17 26.33
CA GLN A 510 -15.67 -2.23 26.01
C GLN A 510 -16.01 -3.62 25.48
N MET A 511 -17.26 -4.06 25.67
CA MET A 511 -17.72 -5.39 25.33
C MET A 511 -19.06 -5.36 24.60
N CYS A 512 -19.10 -6.05 23.46
CA CYS A 512 -20.33 -6.42 22.76
C CYS A 512 -20.55 -7.93 22.87
N SER A 513 -21.81 -8.35 22.77
CA SER A 513 -22.17 -9.78 22.72
C SER A 513 -22.98 -10.07 21.47
N THR A 514 -22.71 -11.19 20.81
CA THR A 514 -23.57 -11.79 19.78
C THR A 514 -23.83 -13.25 20.14
N VAL A 515 -24.72 -13.90 19.41
CA VAL A 515 -24.97 -15.34 19.51
C VAL A 515 -24.54 -16.05 18.23
N THR A 516 -24.49 -17.38 18.27
CA THR A 516 -24.03 -18.29 17.22
C THR A 516 -25.05 -18.59 16.14
N ARG A 517 -26.28 -18.08 16.20
CA ARG A 517 -27.26 -18.21 15.11
C ARG A 517 -27.62 -16.88 14.46
N GLY A 518 -28.29 -16.97 13.31
CA GLY A 518 -29.00 -15.83 12.71
C GLY A 518 -30.12 -15.30 13.62
N GLN A 519 -30.22 -13.97 13.72
CA GLN A 519 -31.20 -13.29 14.57
C GLN A 519 -32.17 -12.43 13.75
N ASP A 520 -33.47 -12.58 13.98
CA ASP A 520 -34.46 -11.63 13.48
C ASP A 520 -34.52 -10.40 14.39
N VAL A 521 -33.62 -9.44 14.16
CA VAL A 521 -33.49 -8.24 14.99
C VAL A 521 -34.63 -7.24 14.80
N ASN A 522 -35.35 -7.33 13.67
CA ASN A 522 -36.40 -6.39 13.29
C ASN A 522 -37.81 -7.00 13.34
N ASN A 523 -37.92 -8.27 13.77
CA ASN A 523 -39.15 -9.06 13.76
C ASN A 523 -39.85 -9.04 12.38
N ASN A 524 -39.04 -9.15 11.31
CA ASN A 524 -39.48 -9.06 9.92
C ASN A 524 -39.18 -10.34 9.11
N GLY A 525 -38.73 -11.40 9.78
CA GLY A 525 -38.34 -12.68 9.19
C GLY A 525 -36.94 -12.70 8.57
N ILE A 526 -36.19 -11.59 8.61
CA ILE A 526 -34.82 -11.54 8.06
C ILE A 526 -33.82 -11.83 9.18
N LEU A 527 -33.02 -12.89 8.99
CA LEU A 527 -32.00 -13.29 9.96
C LEU A 527 -30.68 -12.57 9.70
N TYR A 528 -30.14 -11.95 10.75
CA TYR A 528 -28.85 -11.27 10.75
C TYR A 528 -27.87 -12.02 11.65
N TRP A 529 -26.75 -12.43 11.07
CA TRP A 529 -25.61 -12.98 11.79
C TRP A 529 -24.82 -11.89 12.50
N GLY A 530 -24.28 -12.15 13.69
CA GLY A 530 -23.39 -11.18 14.36
C GLY A 530 -24.08 -9.95 14.95
N ALA A 531 -25.41 -9.94 15.01
CA ALA A 531 -26.16 -8.83 15.60
C ALA A 531 -25.93 -8.75 17.12
N SER A 532 -25.57 -7.56 17.59
CA SER A 532 -25.25 -7.34 18.99
C SER A 532 -26.50 -7.41 19.89
N LYS A 533 -26.40 -8.15 20.99
CA LYS A 533 -27.42 -8.21 22.04
C LYS A 533 -27.31 -7.00 22.97
N ASN A 534 -28.46 -6.54 23.47
CA ASN A 534 -28.50 -5.55 24.52
C ASN A 534 -28.08 -6.19 25.85
N TRP A 535 -27.22 -5.48 26.60
CA TRP A 535 -26.91 -5.83 27.98
C TRP A 535 -28.12 -5.50 28.87
N VAL A 536 -28.70 -6.52 29.49
CA VAL A 536 -29.87 -6.38 30.36
C VAL A 536 -29.47 -5.62 31.63
N ASN A 537 -30.32 -4.71 32.07
CA ASN A 537 -30.10 -3.82 33.22
C ASN A 537 -28.90 -2.86 33.11
N TYR A 538 -28.20 -2.85 31.98
CA TYR A 538 -27.16 -1.85 31.73
C TYR A 538 -27.79 -0.49 31.41
N VAL A 539 -27.38 0.52 32.19
CA VAL A 539 -27.87 1.90 32.09
C VAL A 539 -27.09 2.76 31.08
N GLY A 540 -25.98 2.24 30.53
CA GLY A 540 -25.16 2.96 29.56
C GLY A 540 -25.76 2.98 28.15
N SER A 541 -25.21 3.87 27.32
CA SER A 541 -25.63 4.06 25.93
C SER A 541 -24.43 3.95 24.96
N PRO A 542 -24.58 3.22 23.83
CA PRO A 542 -25.73 2.37 23.50
C PRO A 542 -25.80 1.10 24.37
N LYS A 543 -26.98 0.49 24.49
CA LYS A 543 -27.22 -0.66 25.40
C LYS A 543 -26.48 -1.95 25.02
N TRP A 544 -26.05 -2.07 23.77
CA TRP A 544 -25.29 -3.23 23.29
C TRP A 544 -23.77 -3.11 23.48
N ILE A 545 -23.27 -2.00 24.06
CA ILE A 545 -21.85 -1.80 24.37
C ILE A 545 -21.67 -1.60 25.87
N LEU A 546 -21.32 -2.67 26.58
CA LEU A 546 -20.93 -2.61 27.99
C LEU A 546 -19.54 -1.97 28.09
N LYS A 547 -19.38 -0.96 28.94
CA LYS A 547 -18.11 -0.23 29.09
C LYS A 547 -17.55 -0.39 30.48
N MET A 548 -16.24 -0.19 30.60
CA MET A 548 -15.57 0.01 31.88
C MET A 548 -16.35 0.98 32.78
N GLY A 549 -16.44 0.63 34.07
CA GLY A 549 -17.14 1.43 35.08
C GLY A 549 -18.65 1.20 35.15
N ALA A 550 -19.18 0.19 34.43
CA ALA A 550 -20.57 -0.23 34.60
C ALA A 550 -20.85 -0.64 36.04
N SER A 551 -21.97 -0.17 36.58
CA SER A 551 -22.44 -0.58 37.91
C SER A 551 -23.00 -2.00 37.84
N ASP A 552 -22.62 -2.84 38.81
CA ASP A 552 -23.14 -4.20 38.97
C ASP A 552 -22.97 -5.09 37.71
N PRO A 553 -21.73 -5.29 37.22
CA PRO A 553 -21.47 -6.13 36.05
C PRO A 553 -21.95 -7.58 36.25
N TYR A 554 -21.94 -8.09 37.49
CA TYR A 554 -22.46 -9.42 37.80
C TYR A 554 -23.92 -9.58 37.39
N SER A 555 -24.82 -8.71 37.87
CA SER A 555 -26.24 -8.78 37.48
C SER A 555 -26.43 -8.51 35.99
N ILE A 556 -25.63 -7.63 35.36
CA ILE A 556 -25.72 -7.40 33.92
C ILE A 556 -25.44 -8.69 33.15
N PHE A 557 -24.36 -9.40 33.47
CA PHE A 557 -24.00 -10.64 32.78
C PHE A 557 -25.03 -11.74 33.00
N THR A 558 -25.43 -12.01 34.24
CA THR A 558 -26.38 -13.09 34.55
C THR A 558 -27.75 -12.85 33.94
N ASN A 559 -28.29 -11.63 34.05
CA ASN A 559 -29.58 -11.29 33.43
C ASN A 559 -29.50 -11.28 31.90
N THR A 560 -28.36 -10.91 31.31
CA THR A 560 -28.19 -10.94 29.84
C THR A 560 -28.15 -12.36 29.32
N MET A 561 -27.39 -13.27 29.95
CA MET A 561 -27.39 -14.68 29.54
C MET A 561 -28.76 -15.34 29.74
N GLN A 562 -29.47 -15.00 30.82
CA GLN A 562 -30.85 -15.46 31.03
C GLN A 562 -31.81 -14.95 29.94
N ALA A 563 -31.64 -13.70 29.48
CA ALA A 563 -32.48 -13.12 28.44
C ALA A 563 -32.14 -13.59 27.01
N ILE A 564 -30.88 -13.96 26.76
CA ILE A 564 -30.49 -14.71 25.55
C ILE A 564 -31.21 -16.06 25.54
N GLY A 565 -31.23 -16.73 26.69
CA GLY A 565 -31.86 -18.03 26.87
C GLY A 565 -31.07 -19.16 26.22
N ALA A 566 -31.70 -20.33 26.15
CA ALA A 566 -31.18 -21.50 25.47
C ALA A 566 -32.37 -22.24 24.82
N GLY A 567 -32.14 -22.85 23.66
CA GLY A 567 -33.10 -23.78 23.04
C GLY A 567 -34.23 -23.11 22.27
N TRP A 568 -33.88 -22.47 21.16
CA TRP A 568 -34.84 -21.98 20.18
C TRP A 568 -35.13 -23.09 19.15
N ALA A 569 -36.40 -23.30 18.78
CA ALA A 569 -36.76 -24.33 17.80
C ALA A 569 -36.18 -23.96 16.41
N GLY A 570 -35.48 -24.90 15.77
CA GLY A 570 -34.90 -24.71 14.43
C GLY A 570 -33.60 -23.90 14.41
N THR A 571 -32.82 -23.93 15.51
CA THR A 571 -31.52 -23.23 15.61
C THR A 571 -30.33 -24.17 15.63
N ASP A 572 -30.48 -25.38 15.08
CA ASP A 572 -29.44 -26.41 14.96
C ASP A 572 -28.28 -26.00 14.01
N ASP A 573 -28.21 -24.74 13.59
CA ASP A 573 -27.16 -24.17 12.75
C ASP A 573 -26.36 -23.12 13.54
N GLU A 574 -25.51 -23.61 14.45
CA GLU A 574 -24.67 -22.77 15.32
C GLU A 574 -23.33 -22.47 14.63
N ARG A 575 -23.10 -21.23 14.22
CA ARG A 575 -21.92 -20.74 13.47
C ARG A 575 -21.29 -19.52 14.14
N GLY A 576 -20.42 -19.78 15.13
CA GLY A 576 -19.78 -18.74 15.92
C GLY A 576 -18.74 -17.91 15.16
N ILE A 577 -17.98 -18.53 14.25
CA ILE A 577 -17.01 -17.81 13.41
C ILE A 577 -17.78 -16.91 12.45
N LYS A 578 -18.86 -17.40 11.83
CA LYS A 578 -19.73 -16.59 10.97
C LYS A 578 -20.37 -15.42 11.71
N ALA A 579 -20.89 -15.65 12.92
CA ALA A 579 -21.42 -14.58 13.75
C ALA A 579 -20.36 -13.52 14.06
N ALA A 580 -19.14 -13.93 14.42
CA ALA A 580 -18.04 -13.01 14.67
C ALA A 580 -17.63 -12.23 13.41
N TRP A 581 -17.59 -12.90 12.25
CA TRP A 581 -17.29 -12.33 10.95
C TRP A 581 -18.28 -11.21 10.60
N TRP A 582 -19.59 -11.47 10.73
CA TRP A 582 -20.62 -10.48 10.43
C TRP A 582 -20.69 -9.36 11.47
N SER A 583 -20.40 -9.65 12.74
CA SER A 583 -20.25 -8.59 13.75
C SER A 583 -19.13 -7.62 13.35
N ALA A 584 -18.01 -8.12 12.82
CA ALA A 584 -16.94 -7.28 12.29
C ALA A 584 -17.34 -6.52 11.01
N GLU A 585 -18.13 -7.13 10.10
CA GLU A 585 -18.73 -6.45 8.95
C GLU A 585 -19.58 -5.24 9.39
N TYR A 586 -20.34 -5.40 10.47
CA TYR A 586 -21.19 -4.33 11.01
C TYR A 586 -20.44 -3.29 11.86
N ALA A 587 -19.11 -3.33 11.91
CA ALA A 587 -18.31 -2.37 12.68
C ALA A 587 -18.68 -0.89 12.45
N PRO A 588 -18.98 -0.43 11.21
CA PRO A 588 -19.40 0.95 10.96
C PRO A 588 -20.74 1.33 11.62
N TYR A 589 -21.55 0.35 12.00
CA TYR A 589 -22.92 0.56 12.50
C TYR A 589 -23.06 0.21 13.99
N ASN A 590 -22.34 -0.81 14.47
CA ASN A 590 -22.50 -1.29 15.84
C ASN A 590 -21.64 -0.51 16.87
N ASN A 591 -20.60 0.22 16.43
CA ASN A 591 -19.63 0.93 17.29
C ASN A 591 -18.91 0.02 18.32
N CYS A 592 -18.96 -1.30 18.14
CA CYS A 592 -18.32 -2.28 19.02
C CYS A 592 -16.80 -2.26 18.92
N TYR A 593 -16.26 -1.71 17.83
CA TYR A 593 -14.83 -1.75 17.52
C TYR A 593 -14.26 -0.34 17.37
N ARG A 594 -13.35 0.02 18.26
CA ARG A 594 -12.59 1.26 18.23
C ARG A 594 -11.34 1.07 17.36
N ASN A 595 -11.04 2.04 16.51
CA ASN A 595 -9.90 1.96 15.60
C ASN A 595 -8.55 1.83 16.33
N ASP A 596 -8.44 2.38 17.54
CA ASP A 596 -7.22 2.43 18.34
C ASP A 596 -7.12 1.35 19.44
N ALA A 597 -8.09 0.43 19.52
CA ALA A 597 -8.12 -0.66 20.49
C ALA A 597 -7.69 -2.00 19.88
N SER A 598 -7.18 -2.94 20.68
CA SER A 598 -7.09 -4.34 20.26
C SER A 598 -8.47 -4.99 20.23
N LEU A 599 -8.63 -6.05 19.44
CA LEU A 599 -9.82 -6.90 19.45
C LEU A 599 -9.51 -8.24 20.14
N ALA A 600 -10.32 -8.60 21.13
CA ALA A 600 -10.36 -9.94 21.70
C ALA A 600 -11.75 -10.55 21.47
N VAL A 601 -11.79 -11.76 20.91
CA VAL A 601 -13.03 -12.54 20.82
C VAL A 601 -12.99 -13.62 21.89
N ILE A 602 -14.13 -13.83 22.56
CA ILE A 602 -14.36 -14.94 23.49
C ILE A 602 -15.55 -15.71 22.93
N MET A 603 -15.30 -16.93 22.47
CA MET A 603 -16.30 -17.87 21.98
C MET A 603 -16.53 -18.97 23.02
N ILE A 604 -17.78 -19.35 23.24
CA ILE A 604 -18.14 -20.54 24.00
C ILE A 604 -19.13 -21.40 23.21
N SER A 605 -18.89 -22.70 23.11
CA SER A 605 -19.71 -23.67 22.35
C SER A 605 -19.39 -25.11 22.77
N ASP A 606 -20.40 -25.95 22.89
CA ASP A 606 -20.26 -27.41 23.08
C ASP A 606 -20.21 -28.17 21.74
N GLU A 607 -20.33 -27.46 20.62
CA GLU A 607 -20.16 -27.99 19.27
C GLU A 607 -19.04 -27.31 18.47
N ASP A 608 -18.76 -27.78 17.25
CA ASP A 608 -17.89 -27.10 16.27
C ASP A 608 -18.70 -26.13 15.39
N GLU A 609 -18.03 -25.39 14.50
CA GLU A 609 -18.72 -24.50 13.54
C GLU A 609 -19.71 -25.28 12.67
N SER A 610 -20.99 -24.91 12.71
CA SER A 610 -22.12 -25.62 12.10
C SER A 610 -22.15 -27.10 12.54
N SER A 611 -22.16 -27.29 13.85
CA SER A 611 -22.14 -28.56 14.60
C SER A 611 -20.87 -29.41 14.42
N VAL A 612 -20.63 -29.93 13.21
CA VAL A 612 -19.57 -30.92 12.93
C VAL A 612 -18.34 -30.34 12.23
N GLY A 613 -18.29 -29.02 12.01
CA GLY A 613 -17.15 -28.38 11.33
C GLY A 613 -17.02 -28.79 9.86
N GLY A 614 -18.14 -29.17 9.24
CA GLY A 614 -18.20 -29.71 7.86
C GLY A 614 -17.69 -31.14 7.71
N ASP A 615 -17.49 -31.88 8.81
CA ASP A 615 -16.96 -33.24 8.79
C ASP A 615 -18.10 -34.28 8.87
N ALA A 616 -18.44 -34.86 7.72
CA ALA A 616 -19.48 -35.87 7.60
C ALA A 616 -19.25 -37.12 8.47
N SER A 617 -18.01 -37.39 8.91
CA SER A 617 -17.70 -38.55 9.76
C SER A 617 -18.09 -38.36 11.23
N LYS A 618 -18.44 -37.14 11.64
CA LYS A 618 -18.76 -36.78 13.03
C LYS A 618 -20.25 -36.61 13.30
N VAL A 619 -21.10 -36.85 12.30
CA VAL A 619 -22.55 -36.69 12.40
C VAL A 619 -23.15 -37.75 13.33
N TYR A 620 -23.88 -37.30 14.35
CA TYR A 620 -24.75 -38.08 15.23
C TYR A 620 -26.23 -37.96 14.86
N TYR A 621 -26.69 -36.77 14.49
CA TYR A 621 -28.09 -36.48 14.18
C TYR A 621 -28.29 -36.11 12.71
N SER A 622 -29.47 -36.44 12.17
CA SER A 622 -29.82 -36.06 10.81
C SER A 622 -29.95 -34.54 10.71
N GLY A 623 -29.16 -33.90 9.84
CA GLY A 623 -29.20 -32.45 9.61
C GLY A 623 -27.99 -31.68 10.14
N GLU A 624 -27.11 -32.29 10.96
CA GLU A 624 -25.92 -31.61 11.51
C GLU A 624 -24.89 -31.26 10.43
N LEU A 625 -24.79 -32.05 9.36
CA LEU A 625 -23.86 -31.76 8.28
C LEU A 625 -24.38 -30.61 7.42
N GLN A 626 -23.81 -29.44 7.63
CA GLN A 626 -23.99 -28.30 6.74
C GLN A 626 -22.71 -27.95 5.99
N SER A 627 -22.88 -27.33 4.82
CA SER A 627 -21.74 -26.81 4.08
C SER A 627 -21.19 -25.57 4.79
N LEU A 628 -19.87 -25.56 4.98
CA LEU A 628 -19.16 -24.36 5.41
C LEU A 628 -19.00 -23.41 4.22
N GLU A 629 -19.31 -22.15 4.48
CA GLU A 629 -19.09 -21.00 3.61
C GLU A 629 -17.77 -20.31 3.98
N VAL A 630 -17.41 -19.25 3.25
CA VAL A 630 -16.13 -18.57 3.49
C VAL A 630 -16.10 -17.91 4.86
N GLU A 631 -17.21 -17.34 5.32
CA GLU A 631 -17.36 -16.71 6.62
C GLU A 631 -17.30 -17.67 7.82
N ASP A 632 -17.39 -18.99 7.60
CA ASP A 632 -17.24 -20.01 8.64
C ASP A 632 -15.76 -20.41 8.87
N LEU A 633 -14.84 -19.96 8.00
CA LEU A 633 -13.46 -20.44 8.01
C LEU A 633 -12.55 -19.59 8.92
N PRO A 634 -11.72 -20.21 9.79
CA PRO A 634 -10.77 -19.50 10.65
C PRO A 634 -9.91 -18.46 9.94
N GLN A 635 -9.27 -18.86 8.83
CA GLN A 635 -8.38 -17.98 8.07
C GLN A 635 -9.13 -16.83 7.38
N ALA A 636 -10.39 -17.04 6.98
CA ALA A 636 -11.21 -16.01 6.38
C ALA A 636 -11.56 -14.94 7.41
N TYR A 637 -11.85 -15.32 8.66
CA TYR A 637 -12.10 -14.34 9.71
C TYR A 637 -10.85 -13.52 10.07
N VAL A 638 -9.67 -14.15 10.15
CA VAL A 638 -8.39 -13.41 10.30
C VAL A 638 -8.21 -12.39 9.17
N THR A 639 -8.54 -12.79 7.94
CA THR A 639 -8.46 -11.92 6.76
C THR A 639 -9.46 -10.77 6.85
N LYS A 640 -10.69 -11.04 7.30
CA LYS A 640 -11.76 -10.06 7.51
C LYS A 640 -11.34 -8.98 8.51
N ILE A 641 -10.73 -9.36 9.63
CA ILE A 641 -10.23 -8.41 10.63
C ILE A 641 -9.17 -7.49 10.03
N LYS A 642 -8.21 -8.05 9.27
CA LYS A 642 -7.17 -7.25 8.59
C LYS A 642 -7.74 -6.30 7.54
N GLN A 643 -8.74 -6.75 6.78
CA GLN A 643 -9.41 -5.92 5.76
C GLN A 643 -10.24 -4.79 6.41
N THR A 644 -10.92 -5.08 7.51
CA THR A 644 -11.85 -4.14 8.16
C THR A 644 -11.10 -3.11 9.00
N PHE A 645 -10.04 -3.51 9.70
CA PHE A 645 -9.36 -2.68 10.70
C PHE A 645 -7.88 -2.38 10.39
N GLY A 646 -7.36 -2.89 9.28
CA GLY A 646 -5.94 -2.77 8.92
C GLY A 646 -5.06 -3.87 9.54
N THR A 647 -3.83 -3.98 9.03
CA THR A 647 -2.86 -5.02 9.43
C THR A 647 -2.31 -4.83 10.84
N ASP A 648 -2.42 -3.62 11.40
CA ASP A 648 -1.89 -3.27 12.71
C ASP A 648 -2.87 -3.54 13.85
N LYS A 649 -4.13 -3.92 13.53
CA LYS A 649 -5.14 -4.29 14.53
C LYS A 649 -4.68 -5.55 15.25
N ARG A 650 -4.36 -5.41 16.54
CA ARG A 650 -4.03 -6.54 17.42
C ARG A 650 -5.29 -7.37 17.63
N PHE A 651 -5.23 -8.64 17.27
CA PHE A 651 -6.38 -9.54 17.29
C PHE A 651 -6.05 -10.86 17.99
N THR A 652 -6.92 -11.29 18.90
CA THR A 652 -6.91 -12.62 19.52
C THR A 652 -8.28 -13.23 19.51
N PHE A 653 -8.37 -14.51 19.19
CA PHE A 653 -9.57 -15.32 19.38
C PHE A 653 -9.32 -16.33 20.50
N ASN A 654 -10.20 -16.35 21.49
CA ASN A 654 -10.15 -17.30 22.60
C ASN A 654 -11.42 -18.13 22.59
N SER A 655 -11.32 -19.42 22.89
CA SER A 655 -12.46 -20.32 22.86
C SER A 655 -12.58 -21.13 24.15
N ILE A 656 -13.82 -21.40 24.58
CA ILE A 656 -14.17 -22.37 25.62
C ILE A 656 -15.00 -23.44 24.92
N ILE A 657 -14.42 -24.62 24.72
CA ILE A 657 -14.98 -25.66 23.85
C ILE A 657 -14.76 -27.06 24.44
N VAL A 658 -15.43 -28.07 23.87
CA VAL A 658 -14.94 -29.44 23.96
C VAL A 658 -13.64 -29.52 23.17
N LYS A 659 -12.51 -29.65 23.87
CA LYS A 659 -11.18 -29.61 23.24
C LYS A 659 -10.98 -30.82 22.33
N PRO A 660 -10.37 -30.66 21.15
CA PRO A 660 -10.01 -31.79 20.31
C PRO A 660 -9.29 -32.91 21.08
N GLY A 661 -9.92 -34.08 21.14
CA GLY A 661 -9.39 -35.28 21.81
C GLY A 661 -9.68 -35.40 23.31
N ASP A 662 -10.38 -34.44 23.93
CA ASP A 662 -10.82 -34.53 25.33
C ASP A 662 -12.08 -35.40 25.46
N THR A 663 -11.89 -36.71 25.36
CA THR A 663 -12.98 -37.71 25.38
C THR A 663 -13.74 -37.72 26.70
N ALA A 664 -13.08 -37.37 27.81
CA ALA A 664 -13.71 -37.29 29.12
C ALA A 664 -14.70 -36.12 29.17
N CYS A 665 -14.29 -34.95 28.66
CA CYS A 665 -15.19 -33.80 28.55
C CYS A 665 -16.37 -34.09 27.61
N MET A 666 -16.10 -34.64 26.43
CA MET A 666 -17.14 -35.00 25.46
C MET A 666 -18.16 -35.98 26.07
N THR A 667 -17.69 -37.02 26.78
CA THR A 667 -18.58 -37.97 27.47
C THR A 667 -19.41 -37.30 28.57
N SER A 668 -18.84 -36.32 29.28
CA SER A 668 -19.56 -35.58 30.32
C SER A 668 -20.66 -34.71 29.74
N GLN A 669 -20.40 -34.00 28.64
CA GLN A 669 -21.40 -33.15 27.97
C GLN A 669 -22.49 -34.01 27.33
N ASP A 670 -22.11 -35.11 26.69
CA ASP A 670 -23.05 -36.09 26.12
C ASP A 670 -24.02 -36.68 27.16
N ALA A 671 -23.61 -36.77 28.42
CA ALA A 671 -24.44 -37.28 29.51
C ALA A 671 -25.57 -36.32 29.90
N GLU A 672 -25.51 -35.05 29.46
CA GLU A 672 -26.52 -34.02 29.72
C GLU A 672 -27.70 -34.07 28.73
N GLY A 673 -27.64 -34.96 27.72
CA GLY A 673 -28.79 -35.38 26.91
C GLY A 673 -28.69 -35.05 25.41
N ALA A 674 -27.80 -34.14 25.01
CA ALA A 674 -27.47 -33.84 23.61
C ALA A 674 -26.04 -34.30 23.30
N LYS A 675 -25.76 -34.65 22.05
CA LYS A 675 -24.40 -34.97 21.61
C LYS A 675 -23.58 -33.70 21.41
N SER A 676 -22.39 -33.68 22.01
CA SER A 676 -21.42 -32.60 21.88
C SER A 676 -20.41 -32.90 20.77
N HIS A 677 -19.76 -31.86 20.25
CA HIS A 677 -18.73 -31.98 19.22
C HIS A 677 -17.44 -31.26 19.61
N TYR A 678 -16.29 -31.81 19.20
CA TYR A 678 -15.01 -31.12 19.37
C TYR A 678 -14.96 -29.84 18.54
N GLY A 679 -14.67 -28.69 19.16
CA GLY A 679 -14.56 -27.40 18.47
C GLY A 679 -13.25 -27.23 17.67
N TYR A 680 -13.04 -28.02 16.62
CA TYR A 680 -11.81 -27.99 15.82
C TYR A 680 -11.56 -26.62 15.17
N LYS A 681 -12.58 -26.00 14.57
CA LYS A 681 -12.44 -24.69 13.90
C LYS A 681 -12.15 -23.58 14.89
N TYR A 682 -12.81 -23.59 16.03
CA TYR A 682 -12.54 -22.64 17.12
C TYR A 682 -11.14 -22.83 17.73
N ASN A 683 -10.67 -24.07 17.85
CA ASN A 683 -9.31 -24.38 18.29
C ASN A 683 -8.27 -23.88 17.26
N GLU A 684 -8.46 -24.16 15.97
CA GLU A 684 -7.61 -23.67 14.88
C GLU A 684 -7.51 -22.14 14.92
N LEU A 685 -8.64 -21.45 14.99
CA LEU A 685 -8.71 -20.00 15.05
C LEU A 685 -8.00 -19.41 16.28
N SER A 686 -8.15 -20.06 17.43
CA SER A 686 -7.43 -19.67 18.65
C SER A 686 -5.92 -19.81 18.49
N GLN A 687 -5.46 -20.90 17.85
CA GLN A 687 -4.04 -21.14 17.60
C GLN A 687 -3.43 -20.12 16.62
N ILE A 688 -4.07 -19.87 15.47
CA ILE A 688 -3.52 -18.95 14.44
C ILE A 688 -3.53 -17.48 14.89
N THR A 689 -4.39 -17.11 15.84
CA THR A 689 -4.42 -15.75 16.42
C THR A 689 -3.56 -15.63 17.68
N GLY A 690 -3.07 -16.75 18.23
CA GLY A 690 -2.31 -16.81 19.47
C GLY A 690 -3.15 -16.52 20.72
N GLY A 691 -4.45 -16.82 20.69
CA GLY A 691 -5.31 -16.85 21.86
C GLY A 691 -5.25 -18.19 22.59
N SER A 692 -6.14 -18.36 23.58
CA SER A 692 -6.16 -19.52 24.48
C SER A 692 -7.41 -20.37 24.28
N VAL A 693 -7.27 -21.68 24.54
CA VAL A 693 -8.36 -22.66 24.47
C VAL A 693 -8.67 -23.21 25.87
N GLY A 694 -9.83 -22.81 26.38
CA GLY A 694 -10.46 -23.31 27.60
C GLY A 694 -11.26 -24.58 27.38
N SER A 695 -11.42 -25.39 28.43
CA SER A 695 -12.34 -26.55 28.40
C SER A 695 -13.71 -26.10 28.86
N ILE A 696 -14.75 -26.51 28.13
CA ILE A 696 -16.14 -26.24 28.49
C ILE A 696 -16.58 -27.01 29.74
N CYS A 697 -15.97 -28.17 29.99
CA CYS A 697 -16.21 -29.00 31.18
C CYS A 697 -15.48 -28.51 32.45
N ALA A 698 -14.89 -27.31 32.42
CA ALA A 698 -14.30 -26.74 33.62
C ALA A 698 -15.39 -26.50 34.68
N SER A 699 -15.10 -26.88 35.93
CA SER A 699 -16.03 -26.68 37.05
C SER A 699 -16.38 -25.21 37.27
N ASP A 700 -15.43 -24.33 36.97
CA ASP A 700 -15.69 -22.92 36.72
C ASP A 700 -14.70 -22.33 35.69
N TYR A 701 -15.10 -21.25 35.03
CA TYR A 701 -14.28 -20.64 33.96
C TYR A 701 -13.26 -19.61 34.45
N SER A 702 -13.00 -19.51 35.77
CA SER A 702 -12.10 -18.49 36.32
C SER A 702 -10.69 -18.64 35.76
N SER A 703 -10.18 -19.88 35.68
CA SER A 703 -8.86 -20.17 35.11
C SER A 703 -8.81 -19.85 33.62
N ASN A 704 -9.86 -20.19 32.87
CA ASN A 704 -9.96 -19.92 31.43
C ASN A 704 -9.89 -18.41 31.18
N LEU A 705 -10.72 -17.64 31.88
CA LEU A 705 -10.79 -16.18 31.75
C LEU A 705 -9.49 -15.49 32.23
N TYR A 706 -8.82 -16.04 33.24
CA TYR A 706 -7.48 -15.58 33.63
C TYR A 706 -6.46 -15.73 32.50
N TYR A 707 -6.41 -16.89 31.84
CA TYR A 707 -5.53 -17.09 30.69
C TYR A 707 -5.90 -16.20 29.51
N PHE A 708 -7.19 -15.91 29.30
CA PHE A 708 -7.64 -15.02 28.23
C PHE A 708 -7.17 -13.59 28.50
N LYS A 709 -7.34 -13.10 29.73
CA LYS A 709 -6.81 -11.82 30.18
C LYS A 709 -5.29 -11.74 29.97
N ASP A 710 -4.55 -12.77 30.37
CA ASP A 710 -3.10 -12.82 30.18
C ASP A 710 -2.70 -12.72 28.70
N ARG A 711 -3.40 -13.43 27.80
CA ARG A 711 -3.17 -13.31 26.34
C ARG A 711 -3.51 -11.92 25.81
N ILE A 712 -4.61 -11.33 26.25
CA ILE A 712 -5.01 -9.97 25.85
C ILE A 712 -3.92 -8.97 26.26
N VAL A 713 -3.49 -9.00 27.52
CA VAL A 713 -2.44 -8.11 28.04
C VAL A 713 -1.11 -8.33 27.30
N ASN A 714 -0.69 -9.58 27.12
CA ASN A 714 0.55 -9.91 26.41
C ASN A 714 0.51 -9.51 24.92
N LYS A 715 -0.66 -9.52 24.30
CA LYS A 715 -0.80 -9.06 22.91
C LYS A 715 -0.78 -7.54 22.81
N LEU A 716 -1.31 -6.82 23.79
CA LEU A 716 -1.14 -5.37 23.90
C LEU A 716 0.35 -4.99 24.06
N SER A 717 1.15 -5.84 24.70
CA SER A 717 2.60 -5.70 24.81
C SER A 717 3.39 -6.39 23.71
N SER A 718 2.87 -6.45 22.48
CA SER A 718 3.56 -7.11 21.37
C SER A 718 3.66 -6.26 20.11
N ILE A 719 4.69 -6.53 19.30
CA ILE A 719 4.92 -5.92 17.99
C ILE A 719 5.10 -7.04 16.96
N ALA A 720 4.32 -7.00 15.88
CA ALA A 720 4.51 -7.89 14.74
C ALA A 720 5.79 -7.51 13.97
N LEU A 721 6.60 -8.52 13.65
CA LEU A 721 7.81 -8.40 12.85
C LEU A 721 7.48 -8.71 11.39
N GLU A 722 8.16 -8.03 10.48
CA GLU A 722 8.05 -8.25 9.03
C GLU A 722 8.42 -9.69 8.62
N CYS A 723 9.33 -10.33 9.37
CA CYS A 723 9.90 -11.63 9.05
C CYS A 723 10.34 -12.37 10.32
N ALA A 724 10.75 -13.64 10.16
CA ALA A 724 11.53 -14.33 11.17
C ALA A 724 12.95 -13.72 11.23
N PRO A 725 13.37 -13.13 12.36
CA PRO A 725 14.65 -12.46 12.46
C PRO A 725 15.81 -13.46 12.43
N VAL A 726 16.85 -13.13 11.66
CA VAL A 726 18.11 -13.88 11.59
C VAL A 726 19.10 -13.25 12.57
N GLY A 727 19.46 -13.98 13.61
CA GLY A 727 20.35 -13.49 14.67
C GLY A 727 19.63 -12.68 15.75
N ASN A 728 20.36 -11.73 16.37
CA ASN A 728 19.87 -10.99 17.53
C ASN A 728 18.97 -9.82 17.15
N ILE A 729 17.92 -9.58 17.95
CA ILE A 729 17.11 -8.38 17.90
C ILE A 729 17.66 -7.37 18.90
N THR A 730 17.82 -6.12 18.47
CA THR A 730 18.11 -4.99 19.35
C THR A 730 16.80 -4.30 19.71
N VAL A 731 16.53 -4.16 21.00
CA VAL A 731 15.38 -3.43 21.52
C VAL A 731 15.89 -2.27 22.37
N THR A 732 15.43 -1.06 22.08
CA THR A 732 15.70 0.12 22.90
C THR A 732 14.39 0.81 23.24
N ILE A 733 14.17 1.06 24.53
CA ILE A 733 12.96 1.71 25.02
C ILE A 733 13.35 3.07 25.60
N THR A 734 12.74 4.14 25.08
CA THR A 734 13.05 5.52 25.47
C THR A 734 11.79 6.25 25.94
N PRO A 735 11.78 6.90 27.12
CA PRO A 735 12.80 6.81 28.17
C PRO A 735 13.00 5.36 28.68
N THR A 736 14.13 5.09 29.33
CA THR A 736 14.46 3.75 29.85
C THR A 736 13.51 3.35 30.99
N ILE A 737 13.09 2.09 31.02
CA ILE A 737 12.32 1.48 32.12
C ILE A 737 13.15 0.42 32.83
N GLY A 738 12.63 -0.13 33.93
CA GLY A 738 13.25 -1.28 34.62
C GLY A 738 13.42 -2.50 33.70
N ALA A 739 13.86 -3.63 34.25
CA ALA A 739 14.12 -4.82 33.45
C ALA A 739 12.87 -5.24 32.64
N VAL A 740 13.00 -5.27 31.31
CA VAL A 740 12.02 -5.81 30.37
C VAL A 740 12.65 -7.00 29.69
N SER A 741 12.03 -8.16 29.85
CA SER A 741 12.32 -9.33 29.04
C SER A 741 11.60 -9.24 27.68
N THR A 742 12.29 -9.67 26.63
CA THR A 742 11.75 -9.73 25.27
C THR A 742 11.81 -11.16 24.76
N GLN A 743 10.72 -11.66 24.17
CA GLN A 743 10.68 -12.98 23.54
C GLN A 743 10.12 -12.86 22.13
N VAL A 744 10.68 -13.64 21.19
CA VAL A 744 10.15 -13.76 19.83
C VAL A 744 9.32 -15.04 19.75
N VAL A 745 8.06 -14.91 19.37
CA VAL A 745 7.13 -16.02 19.13
C VAL A 745 6.39 -15.75 17.83
N ASN A 746 6.49 -16.65 16.83
CA ASN A 746 5.76 -16.56 15.57
C ASN A 746 5.83 -15.17 14.89
N ASN A 747 7.05 -14.69 14.61
CA ASN A 747 7.33 -13.37 14.04
C ASN A 747 6.70 -12.21 14.82
N THR A 748 6.51 -12.37 16.13
CA THR A 748 6.03 -11.32 17.02
C THR A 748 7.01 -11.20 18.17
N ILE A 749 7.42 -9.98 18.50
CA ILE A 749 8.16 -9.72 19.73
C ILE A 749 7.17 -9.35 20.84
N THR A 750 7.28 -10.01 21.98
CA THR A 750 6.49 -9.75 23.19
C THR A 750 7.37 -9.11 24.26
N PHE A 751 6.79 -8.20 25.03
CA PHE A 751 7.44 -7.51 26.15
C PHE A 751 6.81 -7.97 27.47
N SER A 752 7.66 -8.37 28.42
CA SER A 752 7.25 -8.64 29.81
C SER A 752 8.17 -7.92 30.80
N PRO A 753 7.64 -7.01 31.63
CA PRO A 753 6.25 -6.55 31.66
C PRO A 753 5.87 -5.74 30.41
N ALA A 754 4.56 -5.44 30.25
CA ALA A 754 4.08 -4.57 29.19
C ALA A 754 4.75 -3.19 29.22
N ILE A 755 5.04 -2.63 28.05
CA ILE A 755 5.66 -1.31 27.94
C ILE A 755 4.62 -0.24 28.27
N PRO A 756 4.85 0.66 29.25
CA PRO A 756 3.91 1.72 29.56
C PRO A 756 3.77 2.76 28.44
N ALA A 757 2.61 3.44 28.39
CA ALA A 757 2.39 4.56 27.49
C ALA A 757 3.40 5.70 27.70
N GLY A 758 3.68 6.44 26.63
CA GLY A 758 4.67 7.53 26.60
C GLY A 758 6.11 7.05 26.36
N ARG A 759 6.32 5.76 26.07
CA ARG A 759 7.64 5.20 25.72
C ARG A 759 7.74 4.91 24.23
N THR A 760 8.92 5.07 23.67
CA THR A 760 9.26 4.77 22.29
C THR A 760 10.10 3.51 22.23
N ILE A 761 9.59 2.48 21.57
CA ILE A 761 10.28 1.24 21.29
C ILE A 761 10.96 1.39 19.93
N GLN A 762 12.28 1.23 19.90
CA GLN A 762 13.09 1.10 18.69
C GLN A 762 13.56 -0.34 18.59
N LEU A 763 13.18 -1.01 17.51
CA LEU A 763 13.57 -2.37 17.18
C LEU A 763 14.55 -2.33 16.01
N GLY A 764 15.58 -3.17 16.08
CA GLY A 764 16.47 -3.44 14.97
C GLY A 764 16.70 -4.93 14.84
N TYR A 765 16.46 -5.51 13.67
CA TYR A 765 16.65 -6.94 13.41
C TYR A 765 16.93 -7.19 11.93
N ASP A 766 17.44 -8.36 11.59
CA ASP A 766 17.79 -8.71 10.22
C ASP A 766 16.81 -9.73 9.63
N CYS A 767 16.26 -9.45 8.44
CA CYS A 767 15.42 -10.36 7.68
C CYS A 767 16.23 -11.11 6.62
N PRO A 768 15.90 -12.36 6.27
CA PRO A 768 16.50 -13.01 5.11
C PRO A 768 16.19 -12.23 3.83
N ARG A 769 17.19 -12.08 2.96
CA ARG A 769 17.00 -11.62 1.57
C ARG A 769 16.80 -12.86 0.70
N ASN A 770 15.64 -12.96 0.06
CA ASN A 770 15.39 -13.95 -0.99
C ASN A 770 16.06 -13.53 -2.30
#